data_AF-A0A8K0GCW7-F1
#
_entry.id   AF-A0A8K0GCW7-F1
#
_cell.length_a   1.000
_cell.length_b   1.000
_cell.length_c   1.000
_cell.angle_alpha   90.00
_cell.angle_beta   90.00
_cell.angle_gamma   90.00
#
_symmetry.space_group_name_H-M   'P 1'
#
loop_
_entity.id
_entity.type
_entity.pdbx_description
1 polymer ?
#
loop_
_entity_poly.entity_id
_entity_poly.type
_entity_poly.pdbx_seq_one_letter_code
_entity_poly.pdbx_strand_id
1 'polypeptide(L)'
;MRVTLASSLAQAVQDIKQFKDSIDPKQFMQWVDKYQAQIVVLAAQILWSEDVEAALQKMNSEPQKGPLEKVLQNVENTLNVLADSVLQEQPPLRRKKLEHLINEFVHKRTVTRRLISNRVCSNKAFEWLCEMRFYFDPRQTEVLKQLTIHMANARFHYGFEYLGVQDRLVQTPLTDRCYLTMTQALEARLGGSPFGPAGTGKTESVKALGHQLGRFVLVFNCDETFDFQAMGRIFVGLCQVGAWGCFDEFNRLEERMLSAVSQQIQTIQEALKSEKESSAEGASGGSISVELVGKQVRVSPDMAIFITMNPGYAGRSNLPDNLKKLFRSLAMTTPDRQLIAEVMLFSQGFRTAEKLACKIVPFFKLCDEQLSNQSHYDFGLRALKSVLISAGNVKRDRIMRIKDGMMQRGETNIDEASIAENLPEQEILIQSVCETMVPKLVAEDIPLLFSLLNDVFPNVQYTRAEMKGLKDQIKKVCQEEYLVCGEGDEQGSAWMEKVLQLYQISNLNHGLMMVGPSGSGKSSAWRVLLKALERFEGLEGVAHVIDPKAISKEALYGVLDPNTREWTDGLFTHILRKIIDNVRGEINKRQWIIFDGDVDPEWVENLNSVLDDNKLLTLPNGERLSLPPNVRVMFEVQDLKYATLATVSRCGMVWFSEDVLSTEMIFENFMLRLKCIPLEESDDEGFGKKLGETKEDAISPTLQV
;
A
#
# COMPACT_ATOMS: atom_id res chain seq x y z
N MET A 1 -18.84 20.47 -5.01
CA MET A 1 -18.30 19.23 -4.39
C MET A 1 -18.70 19.09 -2.92
N ARG A 2 -18.14 19.88 -1.98
CA ARG A 2 -18.39 19.72 -0.53
C ARG A 2 -19.88 19.73 -0.14
N VAL A 3 -20.64 20.69 -0.66
CA VAL A 3 -22.10 20.79 -0.42
C VAL A 3 -22.86 19.58 -0.96
N THR A 4 -22.44 19.05 -2.12
CA THR A 4 -23.03 17.85 -2.71
C THR A 4 -22.86 16.65 -1.79
N LEU A 5 -21.63 16.41 -1.31
CA LEU A 5 -21.34 15.32 -0.36
C LEU A 5 -22.15 15.46 0.93
N ALA A 6 -22.29 16.68 1.45
CA ALA A 6 -23.07 16.94 2.65
C ALA A 6 -24.58 16.69 2.42
N SER A 7 -25.12 17.10 1.26
CA SER A 7 -26.51 16.81 0.91
C SER A 7 -26.78 15.32 0.70
N SER A 8 -25.84 14.61 0.06
CA SER A 8 -25.92 13.15 -0.11
C SER A 8 -25.82 12.42 1.23
N LEU A 9 -25.02 12.92 2.18
CA LEU A 9 -24.95 12.39 3.54
C LEU A 9 -26.29 12.51 4.26
N ALA A 10 -26.95 13.67 4.19
CA ALA A 10 -28.25 13.87 4.82
C ALA A 10 -29.29 12.86 4.31
N GLN A 11 -29.31 12.59 3.00
CA GLN A 11 -30.19 11.58 2.40
C GLN A 11 -29.79 10.15 2.81
N ALA A 12 -28.50 9.83 2.80
CA ALA A 12 -28.01 8.51 3.20
C ALA A 12 -28.31 8.18 4.67
N VAL A 13 -28.21 9.16 5.57
CA VAL A 13 -28.56 9.03 7.00
C VAL A 13 -30.07 8.85 7.21
N GLN A 14 -30.91 9.37 6.32
CA GLN A 14 -32.36 9.10 6.35
C GLN A 14 -32.66 7.68 5.84
N ASP A 15 -32.08 7.30 4.70
CA ASP A 15 -32.30 5.98 4.10
C ASP A 15 -31.81 4.84 5.01
N ILE A 16 -30.66 4.99 5.67
CA ILE A 16 -30.08 3.92 6.51
C ILE A 16 -30.93 3.58 7.73
N LYS A 17 -31.77 4.51 8.21
CA LYS A 17 -32.67 4.28 9.36
C LYS A 17 -33.71 3.20 9.08
N GLN A 18 -34.01 2.92 7.81
CA GLN A 18 -34.94 1.86 7.40
C GLN A 18 -34.40 0.46 7.72
N PHE A 19 -33.08 0.30 7.80
CA PHE A 19 -32.41 -0.99 8.04
C PHE A 19 -32.15 -1.28 9.52
N LYS A 20 -32.72 -0.49 10.44
CA LYS A 20 -32.41 -0.56 11.87
C LYS A 20 -33.00 -1.78 12.59
N ASP A 21 -34.20 -2.21 12.21
CA ASP A 21 -34.90 -3.32 12.87
C ASP A 21 -34.89 -4.62 12.03
N SER A 22 -34.87 -4.52 10.70
CA SER A 22 -34.69 -5.66 9.79
C SER A 22 -33.89 -5.24 8.55
N ILE A 23 -33.00 -6.13 8.10
CA ILE A 23 -32.12 -5.88 6.96
C ILE A 23 -32.54 -6.81 5.83
N ASP A 24 -33.14 -6.24 4.78
CA ASP A 24 -33.30 -6.92 3.50
C ASP A 24 -31.97 -6.78 2.71
N PRO A 25 -31.26 -7.89 2.43
CA PRO A 25 -29.98 -7.84 1.72
C PRO A 25 -30.07 -7.12 0.37
N LYS A 26 -31.18 -7.26 -0.37
CA LYS A 26 -31.31 -6.67 -1.71
C LYS A 26 -31.42 -5.16 -1.64
N GLN A 27 -32.25 -4.65 -0.73
CA GLN A 27 -32.42 -3.21 -0.53
C GLN A 27 -31.17 -2.56 0.07
N PHE A 28 -30.52 -3.26 1.00
CA PHE A 28 -29.26 -2.79 1.58
C PHE A 28 -28.17 -2.65 0.52
N MET A 29 -28.07 -3.61 -0.40
CA MET A 29 -27.12 -3.53 -1.52
C MET A 29 -27.43 -2.40 -2.50
N GLN A 30 -28.70 -2.18 -2.83
CA GLN A 30 -29.11 -1.02 -3.65
C GLN A 30 -28.75 0.31 -2.98
N TRP A 31 -28.86 0.40 -1.65
CA TRP A 31 -28.43 1.57 -0.88
C TRP A 31 -26.91 1.78 -0.94
N VAL A 32 -26.11 0.71 -0.80
CA VAL A 32 -24.64 0.77 -0.94
C VAL A 32 -24.22 1.24 -2.35
N ASP A 33 -24.97 0.84 -3.38
CA ASP A 33 -24.71 1.24 -4.76
C ASP A 33 -25.11 2.69 -5.06
N LYS A 34 -26.22 3.17 -4.46
CA LYS A 34 -26.75 4.53 -4.63
C LYS A 34 -25.76 5.62 -4.17
N TYR A 35 -25.01 5.38 -3.10
CA TYR A 35 -24.14 6.39 -2.47
C TYR A 35 -22.64 6.09 -2.65
N GLN A 36 -21.80 7.13 -2.51
CA GLN A 36 -20.34 6.99 -2.57
C GLN A 36 -19.82 6.26 -1.32
N ALA A 37 -18.69 5.53 -1.46
CA ALA A 37 -18.09 4.74 -0.38
C ALA A 37 -17.88 5.52 0.93
N GLN A 38 -17.36 6.75 0.81
CA GLN A 38 -17.13 7.66 1.92
C GLN A 38 -18.43 7.98 2.69
N ILE A 39 -19.51 8.27 1.97
CA ILE A 39 -20.81 8.65 2.55
C ILE A 39 -21.49 7.45 3.21
N VAL A 40 -21.42 6.29 2.57
CA VAL A 40 -21.95 5.02 3.10
C VAL A 40 -21.34 4.69 4.46
N VAL A 41 -20.02 4.83 4.60
CA VAL A 41 -19.33 4.57 5.87
C VAL A 41 -19.71 5.62 6.93
N LEU A 42 -19.74 6.91 6.59
CA LEU A 42 -20.15 7.97 7.52
C LEU A 42 -21.58 7.78 8.02
N ALA A 43 -22.52 7.45 7.13
CA ALA A 43 -23.91 7.20 7.50
C ALA A 43 -24.02 6.04 8.51
N ALA A 44 -23.25 4.97 8.29
CA ALA A 44 -23.19 3.85 9.21
C ALA A 44 -22.57 4.24 10.56
N GLN A 45 -21.55 5.12 10.59
CA GLN A 45 -20.89 5.60 11.80
C GLN A 45 -21.80 6.50 12.65
N ILE A 46 -22.54 7.39 12.00
CA ILE A 46 -23.54 8.27 12.62
C ILE A 46 -24.64 7.43 13.28
N LEU A 47 -25.25 6.51 12.51
CA LEU A 47 -26.33 5.66 13.02
C LEU A 47 -25.88 4.87 14.25
N TRP A 48 -24.69 4.27 14.20
CA TRP A 48 -24.14 3.52 15.33
C TRP A 48 -23.88 4.41 16.56
N SER A 49 -23.32 5.61 16.36
CA SER A 49 -23.05 6.55 17.46
C SER A 49 -24.35 6.98 18.16
N GLU A 50 -25.39 7.28 17.38
CA GLU A 50 -26.73 7.60 17.90
C GLU A 50 -27.36 6.42 18.66
N ASP A 51 -27.22 5.20 18.14
CA ASP A 51 -27.78 3.99 18.74
C ASP A 51 -27.12 3.61 20.06
N VAL A 52 -25.78 3.70 20.14
CA VAL A 52 -25.03 3.46 21.38
C VAL A 52 -25.37 4.53 22.42
N GLU A 53 -25.43 5.80 22.03
CA GLU A 53 -25.77 6.86 22.97
C GLU A 53 -27.22 6.74 23.48
N ALA A 54 -28.18 6.40 22.62
CA ALA A 54 -29.55 6.11 23.02
C ALA A 54 -29.64 4.88 23.95
N ALA A 55 -28.81 3.86 23.74
CA ALA A 55 -28.71 2.70 24.61
C ALA A 55 -28.15 3.07 26.00
N LEU A 56 -27.08 3.86 26.06
CA LEU A 56 -26.48 4.34 27.31
C LEU A 56 -27.42 5.28 28.08
N GLN A 57 -28.16 6.15 27.41
CA GLN A 57 -29.19 6.99 28.04
C GLN A 57 -30.32 6.15 28.67
N LYS A 58 -30.75 5.08 27.97
CA LYS A 58 -31.74 4.14 28.51
C LYS A 58 -31.20 3.35 29.70
N MET A 59 -29.95 2.90 29.68
CA MET A 59 -29.32 2.23 30.83
C MET A 59 -29.21 3.15 32.06
N ASN A 60 -28.88 4.42 31.86
CA ASN A 60 -28.89 5.43 32.94
C ASN A 60 -30.28 5.57 33.59
N SER A 61 -31.36 5.32 32.84
CA SER A 61 -32.75 5.48 33.29
C SER A 61 -33.34 4.18 33.87
N GLU A 62 -33.04 3.03 33.24
CA GLU A 62 -33.49 1.68 33.59
C GLU A 62 -32.30 0.69 33.49
N PRO A 63 -31.58 0.40 34.59
CA PRO A 63 -30.37 -0.44 34.55
C PRO A 63 -30.60 -1.94 34.30
N GLN A 64 -31.85 -2.39 34.07
CA GLN A 64 -32.18 -3.82 33.93
C GLN A 64 -32.36 -4.31 32.49
N LYS A 65 -32.50 -3.41 31.50
CA LYS A 65 -32.58 -3.83 30.09
C LYS A 65 -31.16 -3.89 29.54
N GLY A 66 -30.91 -4.81 28.62
CA GLY A 66 -29.68 -4.89 27.83
C GLY A 66 -29.80 -4.20 26.46
N PRO A 67 -29.91 -2.86 26.38
CA PRO A 67 -30.03 -2.17 25.10
C PRO A 67 -28.73 -2.17 24.30
N LEU A 68 -27.56 -2.30 24.95
CA LEU A 68 -26.28 -2.45 24.25
C LEU A 68 -26.19 -3.80 23.55
N GLU A 69 -26.74 -4.86 24.14
CA GLU A 69 -26.84 -6.19 23.54
C GLU A 69 -27.71 -6.17 22.28
N LYS A 70 -28.80 -5.39 22.28
CA LYS A 70 -29.60 -5.18 21.05
C LYS A 70 -28.78 -4.50 19.95
N VAL A 71 -27.99 -3.47 20.28
CA VAL A 71 -27.11 -2.81 19.29
C VAL A 71 -26.05 -3.78 18.77
N LEU A 72 -25.46 -4.59 19.64
CA LEU A 72 -24.49 -5.61 19.26
C LEU A 72 -25.10 -6.64 18.29
N GLN A 73 -26.29 -7.15 18.60
CA GLN A 73 -26.99 -8.11 17.74
C GLN A 73 -27.31 -7.53 16.36
N ASN A 74 -27.72 -6.26 16.28
CA ASN A 74 -27.94 -5.57 15.01
C ASN A 74 -26.66 -5.43 14.18
N VAL A 75 -25.54 -5.08 14.82
CA VAL A 75 -24.23 -4.98 14.17
C VAL A 75 -23.78 -6.35 13.65
N GLU A 76 -23.95 -7.42 14.44
CA GLU A 76 -23.60 -8.79 14.04
C GLU A 76 -24.46 -9.30 12.88
N ASN A 77 -25.78 -9.03 12.90
CA ASN A 77 -26.67 -9.38 11.78
C ASN A 77 -26.25 -8.67 10.49
N THR A 78 -25.89 -7.38 10.58
CA THR A 78 -25.40 -6.63 9.40
C THR A 78 -24.08 -7.19 8.88
N LEU A 79 -23.17 -7.57 9.77
CA LEU A 79 -21.90 -8.20 9.42
C LEU A 79 -22.08 -9.52 8.67
N ASN A 80 -23.03 -10.35 9.11
CA ASN A 80 -23.31 -11.62 8.44
C ASN A 80 -23.82 -11.38 7.01
N VAL A 81 -24.74 -10.43 6.81
CA VAL A 81 -25.22 -10.04 5.47
C VAL A 81 -24.07 -9.53 4.59
N LEU A 82 -23.18 -8.71 5.15
CA LEU A 82 -22.00 -8.21 4.43
C LEU A 82 -21.03 -9.33 4.07
N ALA A 83 -20.78 -10.28 4.98
CA ALA A 83 -19.88 -11.41 4.77
C ALA A 83 -20.38 -12.32 3.64
N ASP A 84 -21.67 -12.66 3.64
CA ASP A 84 -22.27 -13.46 2.57
C ASP A 84 -22.25 -12.74 1.22
N SER A 85 -22.35 -11.40 1.22
CA SER A 85 -22.34 -10.60 0.00
C SER A 85 -20.96 -10.45 -0.62
N VAL A 86 -19.89 -10.53 0.17
CA VAL A 86 -18.51 -10.50 -0.31
C VAL A 86 -18.09 -11.82 -0.95
N LEU A 87 -18.70 -12.93 -0.53
CA LEU A 87 -18.51 -14.24 -1.15
C LEU A 87 -19.02 -14.31 -2.58
N GLN A 88 -20.00 -13.47 -2.92
CA GLN A 88 -20.55 -13.39 -4.26
C GLN A 88 -19.63 -12.63 -5.22
N GLU A 89 -19.76 -12.92 -6.51
CA GLU A 89 -19.09 -12.15 -7.56
C GLU A 89 -19.65 -10.71 -7.59
N GLN A 90 -18.80 -9.76 -7.22
CA GLN A 90 -19.14 -8.33 -7.16
C GLN A 90 -18.19 -7.52 -8.05
N PRO A 91 -18.68 -6.41 -8.64
CA PRO A 91 -17.82 -5.44 -9.31
C PRO A 91 -16.71 -4.93 -8.37
N PRO A 92 -15.51 -4.62 -8.88
CA PRO A 92 -14.35 -4.28 -8.05
C PRO A 92 -14.61 -3.06 -7.15
N LEU A 93 -15.37 -2.07 -7.64
CA LEU A 93 -15.75 -0.87 -6.89
C LEU A 93 -16.66 -1.22 -5.69
N ARG A 94 -17.70 -2.01 -5.93
CA ARG A 94 -18.66 -2.43 -4.88
C ARG A 94 -17.96 -3.31 -3.85
N ARG A 95 -17.06 -4.20 -4.29
CA ARG A 95 -16.27 -5.03 -3.38
C ARG A 95 -15.46 -4.18 -2.40
N LYS A 96 -14.71 -3.18 -2.87
CA LYS A 96 -13.99 -2.26 -1.98
C LYS A 96 -14.92 -1.53 -1.00
N LYS A 97 -16.13 -1.13 -1.43
CA LYS A 97 -17.13 -0.54 -0.51
C LYS A 97 -17.54 -1.53 0.59
N LEU A 98 -17.79 -2.79 0.24
CA LEU A 98 -18.14 -3.83 1.20
C LEU A 98 -16.98 -4.13 2.16
N GLU A 99 -15.75 -4.24 1.67
CA GLU A 99 -14.55 -4.39 2.50
C GLU A 99 -14.43 -3.26 3.54
N HIS A 100 -14.68 -2.01 3.14
CA HIS A 100 -14.67 -0.87 4.06
C HIS A 100 -15.79 -0.93 5.10
N LEU A 101 -17.00 -1.30 4.69
CA LEU A 101 -18.11 -1.49 5.61
C LEU A 101 -17.82 -2.61 6.60
N ILE A 102 -17.30 -3.75 6.14
CA ILE A 102 -16.92 -4.86 7.00
C ILE A 102 -15.90 -4.42 8.05
N ASN A 103 -14.83 -3.75 7.64
CA ASN A 103 -13.82 -3.23 8.57
C ASN A 103 -14.47 -2.31 9.64
N GLU A 104 -15.33 -1.40 9.22
CA GLU A 104 -16.05 -0.49 10.12
C GLU A 104 -17.00 -1.22 11.08
N PHE A 105 -17.78 -2.18 10.60
CA PHE A 105 -18.73 -2.93 11.42
C PHE A 105 -18.02 -3.89 12.39
N VAL A 106 -16.86 -4.44 12.03
CA VAL A 106 -16.05 -5.22 12.98
C VAL A 106 -15.53 -4.34 14.10
N HIS A 107 -15.07 -3.11 13.81
CA HIS A 107 -14.71 -2.16 14.86
C HIS A 107 -15.89 -1.85 15.79
N LYS A 108 -17.08 -1.53 15.22
CA LYS A 108 -18.31 -1.29 16.00
C LYS A 108 -18.67 -2.44 16.92
N ARG A 109 -18.55 -3.68 16.43
CA ARG A 109 -18.77 -4.91 17.21
C ARG A 109 -17.78 -5.01 18.36
N THR A 110 -16.50 -4.78 18.10
CA THR A 110 -15.43 -4.83 19.12
C THR A 110 -15.63 -3.78 20.20
N VAL A 111 -15.94 -2.53 19.83
CA VAL A 111 -16.21 -1.45 20.79
C VAL A 111 -17.46 -1.74 21.63
N THR A 112 -18.57 -2.16 21.00
CA THR A 112 -19.80 -2.49 21.74
C THR A 112 -19.60 -3.65 22.71
N ARG A 113 -18.88 -4.72 22.31
CA ARG A 113 -18.48 -5.81 23.23
C ARG A 113 -17.65 -5.30 24.41
N ARG A 114 -16.71 -4.39 24.17
CA ARG A 114 -15.88 -3.77 25.22
C ARG A 114 -16.71 -2.91 26.18
N LEU A 115 -17.69 -2.16 25.69
CA LEU A 115 -18.60 -1.37 26.53
C LEU A 115 -19.46 -2.28 27.43
N ILE A 116 -19.93 -3.41 26.89
CA ILE A 116 -20.70 -4.42 27.63
C ILE A 116 -19.81 -5.09 28.69
N SER A 117 -18.59 -5.52 28.34
CA SER A 117 -17.67 -6.17 29.28
C SER A 117 -17.30 -5.25 30.44
N ASN A 118 -17.12 -3.96 30.16
CA ASN A 118 -16.77 -2.95 31.15
C ASN A 118 -17.99 -2.41 31.92
N ARG A 119 -19.22 -2.90 31.63
CA ARG A 119 -20.48 -2.49 32.27
C ARG A 119 -20.67 -0.97 32.28
N VAL A 120 -20.44 -0.34 31.13
CA VAL A 120 -20.58 1.11 30.98
C VAL A 120 -22.05 1.51 31.00
N CYS A 121 -22.45 2.33 31.97
CA CYS A 121 -23.85 2.73 32.14
C CYS A 121 -24.18 4.15 31.65
N SER A 122 -23.17 4.99 31.38
CA SER A 122 -23.35 6.43 31.12
C SER A 122 -22.72 6.88 29.81
N ASN A 123 -23.40 7.77 29.08
CA ASN A 123 -22.86 8.41 27.87
C ASN A 123 -21.70 9.38 28.15
N LYS A 124 -21.43 9.70 29.43
CA LYS A 124 -20.28 10.50 29.85
C LYS A 124 -19.10 9.66 30.34
N ALA A 125 -19.21 8.33 30.33
CA ALA A 125 -18.13 7.45 30.74
C ALA A 125 -16.94 7.58 29.78
N PHE A 126 -15.72 7.56 30.32
CA PHE A 126 -14.51 7.78 29.53
C PHE A 126 -14.32 6.70 28.46
N GLU A 127 -14.71 5.45 28.76
CA GLU A 127 -14.67 4.30 27.86
C GLU A 127 -15.49 4.48 26.58
N TRP A 128 -16.51 5.35 26.61
CA TRP A 128 -17.25 5.76 25.42
C TRP A 128 -16.67 7.05 24.83
N LEU A 129 -16.31 8.00 25.67
CA LEU A 129 -15.79 9.29 25.21
C LEU A 129 -14.45 9.17 24.49
N CYS A 130 -13.61 8.19 24.84
CA CYS A 130 -12.32 7.93 24.20
C CYS A 130 -12.44 7.47 22.75
N GLU A 131 -13.60 6.93 22.37
CA GLU A 131 -13.89 6.54 20.99
C GLU A 131 -14.28 7.73 20.13
N MET A 132 -14.03 7.60 18.83
CA MET A 132 -14.44 8.60 17.84
C MET A 132 -15.93 8.46 17.53
N ARG A 133 -16.68 9.52 17.81
CA ARG A 133 -18.15 9.55 17.75
C ARG A 133 -18.61 10.57 16.73
N PHE A 134 -19.65 10.22 15.99
CA PHE A 134 -20.16 11.01 14.88
C PHE A 134 -21.58 11.47 15.18
N TYR A 135 -21.81 12.77 15.05
CA TYR A 135 -23.07 13.43 15.37
C TYR A 135 -23.57 14.19 14.16
N PHE A 136 -24.83 13.97 13.80
CA PHE A 136 -25.48 14.64 12.68
C PHE A 136 -26.66 15.47 13.18
N ASP A 137 -26.56 16.79 13.11
CA ASP A 137 -27.65 17.70 13.47
C ASP A 137 -28.34 18.26 12.22
N PRO A 138 -29.53 17.76 11.85
CA PRO A 138 -30.27 18.26 10.69
C PRO A 138 -30.85 19.66 10.90
N ARG A 139 -30.87 20.19 12.13
CA ARG A 139 -31.39 21.53 12.44
C ARG A 139 -30.39 22.64 12.14
N GLN A 140 -29.12 22.28 11.98
CA GLN A 140 -28.07 23.24 11.68
C GLN A 140 -28.27 23.83 10.28
N THR A 141 -28.25 25.18 10.21
CA THR A 141 -28.51 25.93 8.97
C THR A 141 -27.36 25.81 7.96
N GLU A 142 -26.12 25.77 8.47
CA GLU A 142 -24.94 25.53 7.65
C GLU A 142 -24.75 24.03 7.38
N VAL A 143 -25.04 23.60 6.14
CA VAL A 143 -24.97 22.19 5.71
C VAL A 143 -23.59 21.55 5.99
N LEU A 144 -22.51 22.31 5.86
CA LEU A 144 -21.14 21.83 6.10
C LEU A 144 -20.81 21.62 7.59
N LYS A 145 -21.59 22.22 8.50
CA LYS A 145 -21.44 22.07 9.95
C LYS A 145 -22.45 21.10 10.56
N GLN A 146 -23.29 20.45 9.74
CA GLN A 146 -24.27 19.47 10.20
C GLN A 146 -23.62 18.21 10.80
N LEU A 147 -22.44 17.82 10.32
CA LEU A 147 -21.67 16.69 10.84
C LEU A 147 -20.56 17.20 11.77
N THR A 148 -20.60 16.76 13.03
CA THR A 148 -19.52 16.95 13.99
C THR A 148 -18.95 15.62 14.46
N ILE A 149 -17.63 15.59 14.63
CA ILE A 149 -16.88 14.42 15.09
C ILE A 149 -16.26 14.76 16.44
N HIS A 150 -16.54 13.93 17.44
CA HIS A 150 -16.07 14.13 18.79
C HIS A 150 -15.12 12.99 19.19
N MET A 151 -14.02 13.33 19.85
CA MET A 151 -13.11 12.36 20.45
C MET A 151 -12.57 12.94 21.76
N ALA A 152 -12.85 12.26 22.87
CA ALA A 152 -12.76 12.82 24.22
C ALA A 152 -13.46 14.20 24.30
N ASN A 153 -12.70 15.25 24.60
CA ASN A 153 -13.16 16.64 24.64
C ASN A 153 -12.99 17.41 23.31
N ALA A 154 -12.27 16.84 22.33
CA ALA A 154 -12.02 17.50 21.05
C ALA A 154 -13.26 17.42 20.14
N ARG A 155 -13.51 18.49 19.38
CA ARG A 155 -14.65 18.60 18.47
C ARG A 155 -14.18 19.11 17.11
N PHE A 156 -14.51 18.38 16.05
CA PHE A 156 -14.13 18.70 14.69
C PHE A 156 -15.36 18.77 13.79
N HIS A 157 -15.34 19.69 12.84
CA HIS A 157 -16.24 19.65 11.69
C HIS A 157 -15.65 18.75 10.60
N TYR A 158 -16.51 18.05 9.87
CA TYR A 158 -16.07 17.25 8.74
C TYR A 158 -15.67 18.14 7.56
N GLY A 159 -14.51 17.89 6.95
CA GLY A 159 -14.00 18.75 5.87
C GLY A 159 -14.71 18.59 4.52
N PHE A 160 -15.46 17.50 4.33
CA PHE A 160 -16.14 17.15 3.06
C PHE A 160 -15.23 17.14 1.83
N GLU A 161 -13.95 16.83 2.00
CA GLU A 161 -13.06 16.54 0.87
C GLU A 161 -13.45 15.19 0.24
N TYR A 162 -13.51 15.12 -1.09
CA TYR A 162 -13.84 13.86 -1.76
C TYR A 162 -12.63 12.95 -1.79
N LEU A 163 -12.73 11.80 -1.14
CA LEU A 163 -11.60 10.87 -1.01
C LEU A 163 -11.64 9.78 -2.09
N GLY A 164 -12.79 9.55 -2.74
CA GLY A 164 -12.98 8.39 -3.59
C GLY A 164 -13.04 7.08 -2.79
N VAL A 165 -12.49 6.00 -3.36
CA VAL A 165 -12.43 4.69 -2.72
C VAL A 165 -10.98 4.42 -2.28
N GLN A 166 -10.61 5.02 -1.15
CA GLN A 166 -9.31 4.83 -0.50
C GLN A 166 -9.32 3.57 0.34
N ASP A 167 -8.19 2.86 0.42
CA ASP A 167 -8.08 1.71 1.30
C ASP A 167 -8.22 2.15 2.78
N ARG A 168 -8.98 1.36 3.56
CA ARG A 168 -9.18 1.63 4.99
C ARG A 168 -8.25 0.81 5.86
N LEU A 169 -7.62 1.48 6.82
CA LEU A 169 -6.84 0.86 7.88
C LEU A 169 -7.76 0.15 8.88
N VAL A 170 -7.33 -1.00 9.39
CA VAL A 170 -8.04 -1.73 10.45
C VAL A 170 -7.89 -0.99 11.77
N GLN A 171 -8.99 -0.64 12.41
CA GLN A 171 -8.97 0.08 13.68
C GLN A 171 -8.62 -0.88 14.83
N THR A 172 -7.34 -0.85 15.21
CA THR A 172 -6.79 -1.57 16.35
C THR A 172 -6.73 -0.68 17.59
N PRO A 173 -6.60 -1.24 18.80
CA PRO A 173 -6.39 -0.44 20.02
C PRO A 173 -5.20 0.53 19.94
N LEU A 174 -4.14 0.17 19.20
CA LEU A 174 -3.02 1.06 18.93
C LEU A 174 -3.42 2.23 18.02
N THR A 175 -4.26 1.96 17.02
CA THR A 175 -4.80 2.96 16.09
C THR A 175 -5.72 3.93 16.85
N ASP A 176 -6.59 3.43 17.73
CA ASP A 176 -7.48 4.27 18.54
C ASP A 176 -6.67 5.16 19.49
N ARG A 177 -5.62 4.62 20.12
CA ARG A 177 -4.67 5.41 20.91
C ARG A 177 -3.97 6.48 20.07
N CYS A 178 -3.65 6.16 18.82
CA CYS A 178 -3.08 7.11 17.88
C CYS A 178 -4.06 8.24 17.56
N TYR A 179 -5.30 7.89 17.20
CA TYR A 179 -6.35 8.86 16.92
C TYR A 179 -6.63 9.76 18.13
N LEU A 180 -6.68 9.19 19.34
CA LEU A 180 -6.85 9.97 20.56
C LEU A 180 -5.72 10.97 20.75
N THR A 181 -4.47 10.53 20.60
CA THR A 181 -3.31 11.41 20.81
C THR A 181 -3.24 12.51 19.76
N MET A 182 -3.49 12.17 18.49
CA MET A 182 -3.44 13.12 17.37
C MET A 182 -4.60 14.12 17.43
N THR A 183 -5.83 13.68 17.72
CA THR A 183 -6.97 14.60 17.90
C THR A 183 -6.75 15.55 19.07
N GLN A 184 -6.16 15.07 20.17
CA GLN A 184 -5.78 15.94 21.29
C GLN A 184 -4.64 16.90 20.94
N ALA A 185 -3.72 16.52 20.06
CA ALA A 185 -2.69 17.43 19.54
C ALA A 185 -3.32 18.55 18.69
N LEU A 186 -4.23 18.19 17.79
CA LEU A 186 -4.96 19.14 16.94
C LEU A 186 -5.81 20.11 17.77
N GLU A 187 -6.51 19.60 18.78
CA GLU A 187 -7.27 20.43 19.72
C GLU A 187 -6.35 21.42 20.45
N ALA A 188 -5.15 21.00 20.82
CA ALA A 188 -4.13 21.86 21.44
C ALA A 188 -3.39 22.77 20.43
N ARG A 189 -3.71 22.72 19.14
CA ARG A 189 -3.02 23.40 18.03
C ARG A 189 -1.52 23.07 17.94
N LEU A 190 -1.17 21.84 18.31
CA LEU A 190 0.17 21.26 18.14
C LEU A 190 0.20 20.32 16.94
N GLY A 191 1.40 20.06 16.42
CA GLY A 191 1.62 19.02 15.43
C GLY A 191 1.58 17.62 16.05
N GLY A 192 1.39 16.59 15.23
CA GLY A 192 1.44 15.19 15.67
C GLY A 192 2.74 14.50 15.26
N SER A 193 3.40 13.79 16.19
CA SER A 193 4.67 13.09 15.92
C SER A 193 4.65 11.60 16.31
N PRO A 194 3.95 10.73 15.56
CA PRO A 194 4.08 9.29 15.73
C PRO A 194 5.49 8.81 15.39
N PHE A 195 6.10 8.02 16.27
CA PHE A 195 7.44 7.46 16.10
C PHE A 195 7.49 5.97 16.43
N GLY A 196 8.42 5.25 15.81
CA GLY A 196 8.60 3.81 16.02
C GLY A 196 9.23 3.12 14.82
N PRO A 197 9.45 1.79 14.87
CA PRO A 197 10.06 1.03 13.78
C PRO A 197 9.32 1.18 12.44
N ALA A 198 10.00 0.91 11.32
CA ALA A 198 9.37 0.87 10.01
C ALA A 198 8.25 -0.20 9.96
N GLY A 199 7.20 0.03 9.17
CA GLY A 199 6.11 -0.94 9.01
C GLY A 199 5.11 -1.02 10.16
N THR A 200 5.17 -0.13 11.17
CA THR A 200 4.19 -0.09 12.29
C THR A 200 2.91 0.70 12.00
N GLY A 201 2.76 1.25 10.78
CA GLY A 201 1.54 1.94 10.35
C GLY A 201 1.45 3.42 10.74
N LYS A 202 2.57 4.09 11.02
CA LYS A 202 2.64 5.52 11.41
C LYS A 202 1.97 6.46 10.39
N THR A 203 2.49 6.46 9.16
CA THR A 203 2.02 7.30 8.05
C THR A 203 0.56 6.97 7.69
N GLU A 204 0.24 5.68 7.59
CA GLU A 204 -1.11 5.22 7.27
C GLU A 204 -2.14 5.56 8.36
N SER A 205 -1.74 5.58 9.64
CA SER A 205 -2.63 5.99 10.73
C SER A 205 -2.96 7.49 10.65
N VAL A 206 -1.98 8.35 10.32
CA VAL A 206 -2.22 9.81 10.13
C VAL A 206 -3.12 10.05 8.92
N LYS A 207 -2.86 9.34 7.81
CA LYS A 207 -3.67 9.41 6.59
C LYS A 207 -5.10 8.95 6.84
N ALA A 208 -5.28 7.82 7.53
CA ALA A 208 -6.59 7.29 7.88
C ALA A 208 -7.36 8.23 8.84
N LEU A 209 -6.68 8.87 9.80
CA LEU A 209 -7.30 9.88 10.67
C LEU A 209 -7.80 11.08 9.87
N GLY A 210 -7.00 11.62 8.96
CA GLY A 210 -7.41 12.76 8.14
C GLY A 210 -8.58 12.41 7.23
N HIS A 211 -8.59 11.21 6.64
CA HIS A 211 -9.73 10.70 5.89
C HIS A 211 -11.00 10.57 6.75
N GLN A 212 -10.84 10.16 8.01
CA GLN A 212 -11.93 10.04 8.98
C GLN A 212 -12.52 11.40 9.38
N LEU A 213 -11.73 12.47 9.33
CA LEU A 213 -12.18 13.85 9.52
C LEU A 213 -12.56 14.55 8.20
N GLY A 214 -12.46 13.87 7.06
CA GLY A 214 -12.80 14.42 5.75
C GLY A 214 -11.82 15.49 5.26
N ARG A 215 -10.56 15.38 5.69
CA ARG A 215 -9.47 16.30 5.38
C ARG A 215 -8.64 15.81 4.20
N PHE A 216 -8.10 16.75 3.44
CA PHE A 216 -7.13 16.44 2.41
C PHE A 216 -5.76 16.18 3.05
N VAL A 217 -5.26 14.94 2.98
CA VAL A 217 -3.96 14.58 3.54
C VAL A 217 -2.93 14.42 2.42
N LEU A 218 -1.79 15.06 2.59
CA LEU A 218 -0.66 15.06 1.68
C LEU A 218 0.52 14.40 2.40
N VAL A 219 0.99 13.27 1.87
CA VAL A 219 2.21 12.62 2.36
C VAL A 219 3.41 13.11 1.54
N PHE A 220 4.48 13.49 2.22
CA PHE A 220 5.76 13.89 1.62
C PHE A 220 6.85 13.02 2.22
N ASN A 221 7.48 12.18 1.40
CA ASN A 221 8.67 11.45 1.82
C ASN A 221 9.86 12.40 1.79
N CYS A 222 10.44 12.69 2.96
CA CYS A 222 11.55 13.62 3.07
C CYS A 222 12.86 12.95 2.63
N ASP A 223 13.64 13.67 1.83
CA ASP A 223 14.99 13.31 1.38
C ASP A 223 15.93 14.49 1.69
N GLU A 224 17.24 14.24 1.68
CA GLU A 224 18.29 15.26 1.90
C GLU A 224 18.24 16.39 0.86
N THR A 225 17.62 16.12 -0.30
CA THR A 225 17.45 17.08 -1.42
C THR A 225 16.39 18.15 -1.19
N PHE A 226 15.57 18.06 -0.13
CA PHE A 226 14.56 19.09 0.15
C PHE A 226 15.24 20.39 0.58
N ASP A 227 14.93 21.52 -0.07
CA ASP A 227 15.44 22.83 0.36
C ASP A 227 14.45 23.53 1.32
N PHE A 228 14.94 24.42 2.18
CA PHE A 228 14.14 25.30 3.04
C PHE A 228 13.07 26.07 2.26
N GLN A 229 13.41 26.52 1.05
CA GLN A 229 12.46 27.23 0.19
C GLN A 229 11.38 26.29 -0.37
N ALA A 230 11.74 25.03 -0.70
CA ALA A 230 10.78 24.03 -1.16
C ALA A 230 9.79 23.67 -0.06
N MET A 231 10.28 23.44 1.17
CA MET A 231 9.44 23.23 2.36
C MET A 231 8.52 24.41 2.62
N GLY A 232 9.06 25.64 2.54
CA GLY A 232 8.26 26.85 2.65
C GLY A 232 7.14 26.92 1.62
N ARG A 233 7.43 26.63 0.34
CA ARG A 233 6.41 26.57 -0.73
C ARG A 233 5.32 25.54 -0.43
N ILE A 234 5.67 24.37 0.09
CA ILE A 234 4.71 23.34 0.51
C ILE A 234 3.83 23.87 1.65
N PHE A 235 4.42 24.49 2.68
CA PHE A 235 3.65 25.07 3.79
C PHE A 235 2.70 26.17 3.34
N VAL A 236 3.11 27.04 2.41
CA VAL A 236 2.21 28.05 1.82
C VAL A 236 0.97 27.39 1.21
N GLY A 237 1.15 26.32 0.43
CA GLY A 237 0.03 25.56 -0.14
C GLY A 237 -0.85 24.91 0.93
N LEU A 238 -0.26 24.31 1.96
CA LEU A 238 -0.98 23.69 3.08
C LEU A 238 -1.82 24.72 3.85
N CYS A 239 -1.25 25.89 4.16
CA CYS A 239 -1.92 26.98 4.86
C CYS A 239 -3.14 27.49 4.09
N GLN A 240 -2.99 27.71 2.77
CA GLN A 240 -4.06 28.26 1.93
C GLN A 240 -5.23 27.28 1.76
N VAL A 241 -4.93 26.00 1.56
CA VAL A 241 -5.95 24.97 1.34
C VAL A 241 -6.61 24.54 2.66
N GLY A 242 -5.86 24.56 3.78
CA GLY A 242 -6.26 23.88 5.01
C GLY A 242 -6.09 22.36 4.92
N ALA A 243 -5.07 21.92 4.19
CA ALA A 243 -4.73 20.51 4.06
C ALA A 243 -3.79 20.06 5.19
N TRP A 244 -3.70 18.75 5.37
CA TRP A 244 -2.78 18.12 6.32
C TRP A 244 -1.48 17.74 5.62
N GLY A 245 -0.35 18.22 6.13
CA GLY A 245 0.97 17.81 5.68
C GLY A 245 1.53 16.71 6.58
N CYS A 246 1.67 15.49 6.07
CA CYS A 246 2.34 14.38 6.73
C CYS A 246 3.73 14.19 6.12
N PHE A 247 4.76 14.52 6.88
CA PHE A 247 6.15 14.40 6.46
C PHE A 247 6.70 13.06 6.95
N ASP A 248 6.84 12.12 6.02
CA ASP A 248 7.38 10.80 6.30
C ASP A 248 8.91 10.87 6.37
N GLU A 249 9.49 10.14 7.32
CA GLU A 249 10.93 10.09 7.57
C GLU A 249 11.56 11.47 7.77
N PHE A 250 10.86 12.35 8.50
CA PHE A 250 11.28 13.73 8.72
C PHE A 250 12.68 13.87 9.34
N ASN A 251 13.14 12.84 10.05
CA ASN A 251 14.48 12.78 10.63
C ASN A 251 15.61 12.51 9.62
N ARG A 252 15.33 12.51 8.31
CA ARG A 252 16.34 12.45 7.24
C ARG A 252 16.82 13.82 6.77
N LEU A 253 16.06 14.87 7.09
CA LEU A 253 16.49 16.23 6.79
C LEU A 253 17.72 16.59 7.63
N GLU A 254 18.66 17.32 7.03
CA GLU A 254 19.83 17.81 7.73
C GLU A 254 19.47 18.66 8.96
N GLU A 255 20.27 18.61 10.01
CA GLU A 255 20.03 19.35 11.26
C GLU A 255 19.87 20.86 11.06
N ARG A 256 20.67 21.45 10.15
CA ARG A 256 20.59 22.87 9.81
C ARG A 256 19.23 23.22 9.23
N MET A 257 18.68 22.35 8.39
CA MET A 257 17.39 22.54 7.73
C MET A 257 16.23 22.29 8.69
N LEU A 258 16.32 21.25 9.54
CA LEU A 258 15.35 20.98 10.60
C LEU A 258 15.18 22.19 11.53
N SER A 259 16.27 22.87 11.86
CA SER A 259 16.25 24.10 12.64
C SER A 259 15.49 25.22 11.92
N ALA A 260 15.78 25.47 10.63
CA ALA A 260 15.11 26.50 9.86
C ALA A 260 13.60 26.21 9.66
N VAL A 261 13.25 24.95 9.38
CA VAL A 261 11.85 24.50 9.25
C VAL A 261 11.10 24.62 10.57
N SER A 262 11.76 24.42 11.71
CA SER A 262 11.13 24.58 13.02
C SER A 262 10.58 25.99 13.26
N GLN A 263 11.28 27.02 12.77
CA GLN A 263 10.82 28.40 12.85
C GLN A 263 9.54 28.61 12.02
N GLN A 264 9.50 28.08 10.79
CA GLN A 264 8.31 28.16 9.94
C GLN A 264 7.10 27.47 10.59
N ILE A 265 7.30 26.27 11.14
CA ILE A 265 6.25 25.51 11.82
C ILE A 265 5.76 26.26 13.07
N GLN A 266 6.67 26.85 13.84
CA GLN A 266 6.34 27.64 15.03
C GLN A 266 5.45 28.82 14.66
N THR A 267 5.82 29.61 13.66
CA THR A 267 5.03 30.77 13.20
C THR A 267 3.61 30.35 12.79
N ILE A 268 3.47 29.22 12.10
CA ILE A 268 2.15 28.68 11.69
C ILE A 268 1.33 28.25 12.91
N GLN A 269 1.92 27.54 13.87
CA GLN A 269 1.20 27.03 15.04
C GLN A 269 0.79 28.15 16.01
N GLU A 270 1.66 29.14 16.22
CA GLU A 270 1.34 30.32 17.04
C GLU A 270 0.14 31.09 16.45
N ALA A 271 0.12 31.24 15.13
CA ALA A 271 -0.99 31.85 14.43
C ALA A 271 -2.30 31.06 14.63
N LEU A 272 -2.28 29.74 14.46
CA LEU A 272 -3.45 28.86 14.70
C LEU A 272 -3.92 28.87 16.17
N LYS A 273 -3.00 29.06 17.12
CA LYS A 273 -3.33 29.15 18.55
C LYS A 273 -4.02 30.48 18.87
N SER A 274 -3.52 31.60 18.33
CA SER A 274 -4.13 32.92 18.49
C SER A 274 -5.55 33.00 17.90
N GLU A 275 -5.84 32.24 16.82
CA GLU A 275 -7.19 32.09 16.27
C GLU A 275 -8.17 31.49 17.27
N LYS A 276 -7.71 30.46 17.98
CA LYS A 276 -8.56 29.71 18.89
C LYS A 276 -8.92 30.56 20.11
N GLU A 277 -7.96 31.33 20.60
CA GLU A 277 -8.14 32.25 21.72
C GLU A 277 -9.10 33.40 21.34
N SER A 278 -8.88 34.03 20.18
CA SER A 278 -9.78 35.09 19.67
C SER A 278 -11.20 34.61 19.34
N SER A 279 -11.34 33.38 18.83
CA SER A 279 -12.64 32.74 18.58
C SER A 279 -13.40 32.40 19.87
N ALA A 280 -12.69 32.11 20.97
CA ALA A 280 -13.29 31.84 22.28
C ALA A 280 -13.83 33.12 22.96
N GLU A 281 -13.29 34.29 22.61
CA GLU A 281 -13.65 35.60 23.17
C GLU A 281 -14.78 36.32 22.39
N GLY A 282 -15.39 35.67 21.39
CA GLY A 282 -16.57 36.19 20.69
C GLY A 282 -16.31 37.33 19.71
N ALA A 283 -15.05 37.66 19.41
CA ALA A 283 -14.69 38.64 18.39
C ALA A 283 -14.84 38.02 16.98
N SER A 284 -15.47 38.76 16.06
CA SER A 284 -15.66 38.36 14.67
C SER A 284 -14.32 38.04 13.99
N GLY A 285 -14.18 36.79 13.54
CA GLY A 285 -12.95 36.19 13.01
C GLY A 285 -12.25 37.02 11.94
N GLY A 286 -11.13 37.62 12.31
CA GLY A 286 -10.17 38.17 11.36
C GLY A 286 -9.44 37.05 10.62
N SER A 287 -9.17 37.25 9.33
CA SER A 287 -8.31 36.34 8.56
C SER A 287 -6.88 36.40 9.11
N ILE A 288 -6.36 35.28 9.59
CA ILE A 288 -5.00 35.21 10.12
C ILE A 288 -4.00 35.06 8.98
N SER A 289 -3.04 35.98 8.94
CA SER A 289 -1.94 35.96 7.99
C SER A 289 -0.61 35.72 8.72
N VAL A 290 0.21 34.86 8.14
CA VAL A 290 1.59 34.61 8.57
C VAL A 290 2.56 34.96 7.45
N GLU A 291 3.74 35.42 7.82
CA GLU A 291 4.83 35.59 6.85
C GLU A 291 5.60 34.29 6.68
N LEU A 292 5.54 33.71 5.49
CA LEU A 292 6.28 32.52 5.10
C LEU A 292 7.09 32.82 3.83
N VAL A 293 8.41 32.63 3.90
CA VAL A 293 9.35 32.85 2.77
C VAL A 293 9.18 34.25 2.16
N GLY A 294 9.01 35.28 3.00
CA GLY A 294 8.83 36.67 2.56
C GLY A 294 7.47 36.98 1.93
N LYS A 295 6.48 36.09 2.09
CA LYS A 295 5.10 36.30 1.60
C LYS A 295 4.10 36.20 2.75
N GLN A 296 3.13 37.12 2.77
CA GLN A 296 1.99 37.06 3.68
C GLN A 296 0.95 36.05 3.16
N VAL A 297 0.61 35.07 4.00
CA VAL A 297 -0.22 33.93 3.62
C VAL A 297 -1.33 33.74 4.64
N ARG A 298 -2.57 33.62 4.15
CA ARG A 298 -3.72 33.28 4.99
C ARG A 298 -3.63 31.82 5.46
N VAL A 299 -3.78 31.60 6.76
CA VAL A 299 -3.80 30.26 7.36
C VAL A 299 -5.24 29.81 7.57
N SER A 300 -5.58 28.62 7.08
CA SER A 300 -6.84 27.96 7.36
C SER A 300 -6.78 27.22 8.72
N PRO A 301 -7.81 27.32 9.59
CA PRO A 301 -7.86 26.68 10.91
C PRO A 301 -7.83 25.14 10.87
N ASP A 302 -8.08 24.58 9.68
CA ASP A 302 -8.18 23.16 9.40
C ASP A 302 -6.82 22.51 9.08
N MET A 303 -5.82 23.35 8.80
CA MET A 303 -4.45 22.94 8.53
C MET A 303 -3.85 22.22 9.74
N ALA A 304 -3.08 21.17 9.48
CA ALA A 304 -2.24 20.54 10.50
C ALA A 304 -0.96 19.96 9.90
N ILE A 305 0.05 19.84 10.75
CA ILE A 305 1.37 19.30 10.39
C ILE A 305 1.63 18.06 11.23
N PHE A 306 2.01 16.98 10.54
CA PHE A 306 2.38 15.71 11.13
C PHE A 306 3.77 15.31 10.66
N ILE A 307 4.55 14.73 11.56
CA ILE A 307 5.87 14.17 11.24
C ILE A 307 5.90 12.71 11.67
N THR A 308 6.51 11.86 10.87
CA THR A 308 6.82 10.48 11.28
C THR A 308 8.33 10.31 11.37
N MET A 309 8.78 9.44 12.27
CA MET A 309 10.19 9.14 12.40
C MET A 309 10.43 7.68 12.76
N ASN A 310 11.55 7.15 12.25
CA ASN A 310 12.09 5.86 12.65
C ASN A 310 13.32 6.14 13.53
N PRO A 311 13.22 6.05 14.86
CA PRO A 311 14.38 6.21 15.74
C PRO A 311 15.37 5.05 15.53
N GLY A 312 16.68 5.34 15.58
CA GLY A 312 17.74 4.33 15.53
C GLY A 312 18.16 3.85 14.13
N TYR A 313 17.60 4.42 13.06
CA TYR A 313 18.07 4.16 11.69
C TYR A 313 19.38 4.93 11.42
N ALA A 314 20.34 4.28 10.75
CA ALA A 314 21.61 4.91 10.37
C ALA A 314 21.40 6.11 9.44
N GLY A 315 22.23 7.15 9.58
CA GLY A 315 22.17 8.36 8.75
C GLY A 315 21.05 9.34 9.09
N ARG A 316 20.36 9.18 10.22
CA ARG A 316 19.23 10.06 10.60
C ARG A 316 19.60 11.03 11.72
N SER A 317 19.20 12.29 11.54
CA SER A 317 19.40 13.38 12.49
C SER A 317 18.43 13.30 13.68
N ASN A 318 18.88 13.78 14.83
CA ASN A 318 17.98 13.94 15.98
C ASN A 318 17.13 15.19 15.81
N LEU A 319 15.87 15.14 16.26
CA LEU A 319 15.02 16.33 16.23
C LEU A 319 15.53 17.38 17.23
N PRO A 320 15.64 18.66 16.81
CA PRO A 320 15.94 19.76 17.71
C PRO A 320 14.90 19.88 18.83
N ASP A 321 15.34 20.27 20.04
CA ASP A 321 14.43 20.35 21.20
C ASP A 321 13.35 21.43 21.05
N ASN A 322 13.62 22.49 20.29
CA ASN A 322 12.62 23.50 19.95
C ASN A 322 11.46 22.90 19.16
N LEU A 323 11.77 22.01 18.21
CA LEU A 323 10.77 21.33 17.41
C LEU A 323 9.97 20.32 18.25
N LYS A 324 10.62 19.58 19.16
CA LYS A 324 9.92 18.62 20.03
C LYS A 324 8.81 19.27 20.86
N LYS A 325 8.94 20.56 21.24
CA LYS A 325 7.90 21.30 21.97
C LYS A 325 6.66 21.61 21.14
N LEU A 326 6.81 21.68 19.82
CA LEU A 326 5.74 22.00 18.86
C LEU A 326 4.92 20.77 18.45
N PHE A 327 5.35 19.57 18.87
CA PHE A 327 4.74 18.31 18.46
C PHE A 327 4.38 17.45 19.67
N ARG A 328 3.22 16.79 19.57
CA ARG A 328 2.81 15.76 20.53
C ARG A 328 3.24 14.39 20.02
N SER A 329 4.20 13.79 20.72
CA SER A 329 4.79 12.50 20.35
C SER A 329 3.94 11.31 20.79
N LEU A 330 3.95 10.27 19.96
CA LEU A 330 3.31 8.98 20.24
C LEU A 330 4.21 7.82 19.83
N ALA A 331 4.47 6.89 20.74
CA ALA A 331 5.15 5.65 20.41
C ALA A 331 4.21 4.65 19.73
N MET A 332 4.59 4.17 18.54
CA MET A 332 3.96 3.09 17.78
C MET A 332 4.98 1.97 17.55
N THR A 333 5.17 1.13 18.58
CA THR A 333 6.21 0.09 18.62
C THR A 333 5.78 -1.20 17.93
N THR A 334 4.64 -1.77 18.31
CA THR A 334 4.18 -3.09 17.85
C THR A 334 2.70 -3.03 17.50
N PRO A 335 2.33 -3.21 16.21
CA PRO A 335 0.92 -3.28 15.82
C PRO A 335 0.30 -4.62 16.24
N ASP A 336 -1.02 -4.62 16.45
CA ASP A 336 -1.79 -5.83 16.71
C ASP A 336 -2.00 -6.62 15.41
N ARG A 337 -1.04 -7.50 15.10
CA ARG A 337 -1.06 -8.31 13.87
C ARG A 337 -2.26 -9.27 13.82
N GLN A 338 -2.73 -9.74 14.96
CA GLN A 338 -3.79 -10.74 15.05
C GLN A 338 -5.15 -10.14 14.68
N LEU A 339 -5.50 -9.00 15.29
CA LEU A 339 -6.73 -8.30 14.95
C LEU A 339 -6.74 -7.82 13.50
N ILE A 340 -5.58 -7.34 13.00
CA ILE A 340 -5.44 -6.96 11.59
C ILE A 340 -5.69 -8.16 10.67
N ALA A 341 -5.09 -9.31 10.96
CA ALA A 341 -5.26 -10.52 10.16
C ALA A 341 -6.71 -11.03 10.18
N GLU A 342 -7.37 -11.02 11.33
CA GLU A 342 -8.77 -11.41 11.48
C GLU A 342 -9.67 -10.54 10.59
N VAL A 343 -9.59 -9.22 10.72
CA VAL A 343 -10.44 -8.28 9.97
C VAL A 343 -10.17 -8.40 8.48
N MET A 344 -8.91 -8.53 8.08
CA MET A 344 -8.52 -8.70 6.68
C MET A 344 -9.08 -9.99 6.08
N LEU A 345 -8.92 -11.13 6.75
CA LEU A 345 -9.48 -12.41 6.30
C LEU A 345 -11.00 -12.34 6.21
N PHE A 346 -11.64 -11.75 7.21
CA PHE A 346 -13.09 -11.59 7.22
C PHE A 346 -13.56 -10.70 6.04
N SER A 347 -12.81 -9.63 5.70
CA SER A 347 -13.08 -8.79 4.53
C SER A 347 -12.86 -9.50 3.19
N GLN A 348 -12.06 -10.57 3.14
CA GLN A 348 -11.89 -11.44 1.97
C GLN A 348 -12.91 -12.58 1.93
N GLY A 349 -13.87 -12.60 2.85
CA GLY A 349 -14.95 -13.59 2.90
C GLY A 349 -14.57 -14.89 3.61
N PHE A 350 -13.53 -14.92 4.45
CA PHE A 350 -13.21 -16.10 5.27
C PHE A 350 -14.16 -16.19 6.47
N ARG A 351 -14.81 -17.33 6.66
CA ARG A 351 -15.74 -17.56 7.78
C ARG A 351 -15.01 -17.95 9.05
N THR A 352 -13.91 -18.68 8.94
CA THR A 352 -13.06 -19.07 10.08
C THR A 352 -11.91 -18.09 10.33
N ALA A 353 -12.08 -16.82 9.93
CA ALA A 353 -11.05 -15.77 9.99
C ALA A 353 -10.38 -15.64 11.37
N GLU A 354 -11.14 -15.69 12.46
CA GLU A 354 -10.62 -15.63 13.84
C GLU A 354 -9.66 -16.79 14.14
N LYS A 355 -10.06 -18.02 13.79
CA LYS A 355 -9.22 -19.23 14.00
C LYS A 355 -7.96 -19.20 13.13
N LEU A 356 -8.09 -18.74 11.88
CA LEU A 356 -6.97 -18.63 10.94
C LEU A 356 -5.98 -17.55 11.38
N ALA A 357 -6.47 -16.39 11.84
CA ALA A 357 -5.64 -15.30 12.37
C ALA A 357 -4.80 -15.76 13.57
N CYS A 358 -5.40 -16.52 14.51
CA CYS A 358 -4.71 -17.12 15.65
C CYS A 358 -3.61 -18.12 15.26
N LYS A 359 -3.61 -18.65 14.04
CA LYS A 359 -2.59 -19.59 13.54
C LYS A 359 -1.53 -18.92 12.68
N ILE A 360 -1.95 -18.09 11.73
CA ILE A 360 -1.05 -17.46 10.76
C ILE A 360 -0.08 -16.46 11.41
N VAL A 361 -0.53 -15.73 12.43
CA VAL A 361 0.33 -14.74 13.10
C VAL A 361 1.46 -15.41 13.90
N PRO A 362 1.20 -16.43 14.75
CA PRO A 362 2.27 -17.23 15.34
C PRO A 362 3.16 -17.90 14.31
N PHE A 363 2.60 -18.42 13.21
CA PHE A 363 3.41 -19.01 12.12
C PHE A 363 4.42 -18.01 11.55
N PHE A 364 4.02 -16.76 11.26
CA PHE A 364 4.94 -15.72 10.80
C PHE A 364 6.04 -15.41 11.83
N LYS A 365 5.69 -15.44 13.12
CA LYS A 365 6.67 -15.25 14.19
C LYS A 365 7.66 -16.42 14.28
N LEU A 366 7.19 -17.66 14.13
CA LEU A 366 8.06 -18.84 14.09
C LEU A 366 8.99 -18.81 12.88
N CYS A 367 8.52 -18.35 11.72
CA CYS A 367 9.36 -18.21 10.54
C CYS A 367 10.51 -17.21 10.77
N ASP A 368 10.21 -16.09 11.44
CA ASP A 368 11.21 -15.05 11.78
C ASP A 368 12.26 -15.57 12.79
N GLU A 369 11.85 -16.44 13.72
CA GLU A 369 12.71 -16.95 14.79
C GLU A 369 13.49 -18.24 14.42
N GLN A 370 12.95 -19.09 13.52
CA GLN A 370 13.49 -20.42 13.24
C GLN A 370 14.15 -20.57 11.86
N LEU A 371 13.81 -19.72 10.89
CA LEU A 371 14.48 -19.76 9.59
C LEU A 371 15.83 -19.04 9.68
N SER A 372 16.67 -19.29 8.68
CA SER A 372 18.00 -18.67 8.61
C SER A 372 17.88 -17.14 8.57
N ASN A 373 18.77 -16.44 9.28
CA ASN A 373 18.76 -14.97 9.33
C ASN A 373 19.36 -14.35 8.05
N GLN A 374 18.56 -14.29 6.99
CA GLN A 374 18.92 -13.71 5.69
C GLN A 374 18.48 -12.24 5.61
N SER A 375 19.28 -11.37 4.99
CA SER A 375 18.99 -9.93 4.90
C SER A 375 17.72 -9.59 4.08
N HIS A 376 17.30 -10.52 3.22
CA HIS A 376 16.15 -10.36 2.33
C HIS A 376 14.85 -10.93 2.91
N TYR A 377 14.90 -11.54 4.10
CA TYR A 377 13.71 -12.07 4.75
C TYR A 377 12.91 -10.94 5.41
N ASP A 378 11.61 -10.93 5.15
CA ASP A 378 10.65 -10.03 5.78
C ASP A 378 9.39 -10.80 6.18
N PHE A 379 9.21 -10.94 7.49
CA PHE A 379 8.02 -11.51 8.14
C PHE A 379 7.21 -10.43 8.87
N GLY A 380 7.35 -9.18 8.44
CA GLY A 380 6.62 -8.02 8.96
C GLY A 380 5.15 -7.96 8.56
N LEU A 381 4.50 -6.86 8.97
CA LEU A 381 3.06 -6.65 8.72
C LEU A 381 2.72 -6.53 7.22
N ARG A 382 3.64 -5.98 6.41
CA ARG A 382 3.45 -5.87 4.95
C ARG A 382 3.43 -7.24 4.27
N ALA A 383 4.40 -8.10 4.61
CA ALA A 383 4.42 -9.48 4.12
C ALA A 383 3.13 -10.22 4.51
N LEU A 384 2.71 -10.12 5.78
CA LEU A 384 1.46 -10.70 6.25
C LEU A 384 0.25 -10.18 5.44
N LYS A 385 0.13 -8.86 5.26
CA LYS A 385 -0.94 -8.23 4.45
C LYS A 385 -0.98 -8.81 3.03
N SER A 386 0.17 -8.94 2.38
CA SER A 386 0.29 -9.51 1.02
C SER A 386 -0.23 -10.93 0.95
N VAL A 387 0.08 -11.78 1.94
CA VAL A 387 -0.42 -13.16 2.01
C VAL A 387 -1.93 -13.21 2.17
N LEU A 388 -2.51 -12.33 3.00
CA LEU A 388 -3.95 -12.32 3.23
C LEU A 388 -4.74 -11.83 2.00
N ILE A 389 -4.21 -10.84 1.28
CA ILE A 389 -4.80 -10.37 0.01
C ILE A 389 -4.70 -11.47 -1.05
N SER A 390 -3.53 -12.10 -1.17
CA SER A 390 -3.34 -13.23 -2.08
C SER A 390 -4.28 -14.39 -1.76
N ALA A 391 -4.50 -14.72 -0.48
CA ALA A 391 -5.44 -15.76 -0.08
C ALA A 391 -6.89 -15.44 -0.51
N GLY A 392 -7.29 -14.16 -0.45
CA GLY A 392 -8.57 -13.70 -1.00
C GLY A 392 -8.67 -13.86 -2.52
N ASN A 393 -7.59 -13.56 -3.26
CA ASN A 393 -7.52 -13.78 -4.71
C ASN A 393 -7.65 -15.27 -5.06
N VAL A 394 -6.86 -16.13 -4.40
CA VAL A 394 -6.90 -17.58 -4.61
C VAL A 394 -8.27 -18.16 -4.28
N LYS A 395 -8.92 -17.69 -3.20
CA LYS A 395 -10.29 -18.10 -2.85
C LYS A 395 -11.27 -17.79 -3.99
N ARG A 396 -11.19 -16.58 -4.55
CA ARG A 396 -12.04 -16.15 -5.68
C ARG A 396 -11.78 -16.97 -6.94
N ASP A 397 -10.51 -17.20 -7.27
CA ASP A 397 -10.16 -17.99 -8.45
C ASP A 397 -10.67 -19.43 -8.34
N ARG A 398 -10.62 -20.04 -7.14
CA ARG A 398 -11.22 -21.36 -6.90
C ARG A 398 -12.74 -21.34 -7.05
N ILE A 399 -13.43 -20.33 -6.50
CA ILE A 399 -14.89 -20.18 -6.65
C ILE A 399 -15.25 -20.06 -8.15
N MET A 400 -14.52 -19.24 -8.90
CA MET A 400 -14.75 -19.03 -10.33
C MET A 400 -14.55 -20.33 -11.13
N ARG A 401 -13.48 -21.08 -10.87
CA ARG A 401 -13.25 -22.37 -11.55
C ARG A 401 -14.36 -23.40 -11.27
N ILE A 402 -14.87 -23.44 -10.03
CA ILE A 402 -15.97 -24.35 -9.67
C ILE A 402 -17.25 -23.91 -10.38
N LYS A 403 -17.54 -22.60 -10.39
CA LYS A 403 -18.68 -22.01 -11.09
C LYS A 403 -18.64 -22.31 -12.59
N ASP A 404 -17.50 -22.11 -13.25
CA ASP A 404 -17.32 -22.42 -14.67
C ASP A 404 -17.52 -23.91 -14.94
N GLY A 405 -17.01 -24.78 -14.07
CA GLY A 405 -17.21 -26.23 -14.16
C GLY A 405 -18.67 -26.66 -13.98
N MET A 406 -19.42 -26.02 -13.08
CA MET A 406 -20.85 -26.27 -12.86
C MET A 406 -21.72 -25.71 -14.00
N MET A 407 -21.38 -24.54 -14.54
CA MET A 407 -22.02 -23.98 -15.73
C MET A 407 -21.82 -24.88 -16.95
N GLN A 408 -20.62 -25.42 -17.14
CA GLN A 408 -20.35 -26.41 -18.21
C GLN A 408 -21.14 -27.72 -18.03
N ARG A 409 -21.56 -28.05 -16.81
CA ARG A 409 -22.41 -29.21 -16.50
C ARG A 409 -23.92 -28.91 -16.61
N GLY A 410 -24.30 -27.67 -16.92
CA GLY A 410 -25.69 -27.27 -17.17
C GLY A 410 -26.48 -26.80 -15.95
N GLU A 411 -25.84 -26.53 -14.81
CA GLU A 411 -26.51 -25.99 -13.62
C GLU A 411 -26.68 -24.47 -13.72
N THR A 412 -27.93 -23.98 -13.62
CA THR A 412 -28.26 -22.55 -13.79
C THR A 412 -28.51 -21.79 -12.49
N ASN A 413 -28.80 -22.47 -11.37
CA ASN A 413 -29.03 -21.87 -10.04
C ASN A 413 -27.88 -22.23 -9.10
N ILE A 414 -26.69 -21.67 -9.35
CA ILE A 414 -25.50 -21.90 -8.54
C ILE A 414 -25.49 -20.89 -7.39
N ASP A 415 -25.61 -21.37 -6.16
CA ASP A 415 -25.42 -20.53 -4.97
C ASP A 415 -23.92 -20.45 -4.62
N GLU A 416 -23.30 -19.34 -4.97
CA GLU A 416 -21.88 -19.07 -4.70
C GLU A 416 -21.54 -19.11 -3.20
N ALA A 417 -22.50 -18.77 -2.32
CA ALA A 417 -22.31 -18.85 -0.87
C ALA A 417 -22.14 -20.31 -0.41
N SER A 418 -22.94 -21.24 -0.94
CA SER A 418 -22.82 -22.67 -0.64
C SER A 418 -21.51 -23.29 -1.15
N ILE A 419 -20.98 -22.83 -2.28
CA ILE A 419 -19.66 -23.24 -2.78
C ILE A 419 -18.59 -22.74 -1.82
N ALA A 420 -18.64 -21.46 -1.46
CA ALA A 420 -17.68 -20.84 -0.57
C ALA A 420 -17.65 -21.46 0.84
N GLU A 421 -18.79 -21.96 1.31
CA GLU A 421 -18.92 -22.69 2.58
C GLU A 421 -18.16 -24.02 2.59
N ASN A 422 -18.18 -24.73 1.47
CA ASN A 422 -17.58 -26.05 1.36
C ASN A 422 -16.10 -26.01 0.95
N LEU A 423 -15.54 -24.82 0.73
CA LEU A 423 -14.13 -24.68 0.36
C LEU A 423 -13.20 -24.87 1.57
N PRO A 424 -12.08 -25.60 1.41
CA PRO A 424 -11.10 -25.78 2.46
C PRO A 424 -10.29 -24.49 2.68
N GLU A 425 -10.77 -23.61 3.57
CA GLU A 425 -10.16 -22.30 3.83
C GLU A 425 -8.69 -22.38 4.29
N GLN A 426 -8.33 -23.43 5.05
CA GLN A 426 -6.95 -23.65 5.49
C GLN A 426 -6.01 -23.95 4.31
N GLU A 427 -6.46 -24.77 3.35
CA GLU A 427 -5.66 -25.11 2.16
C GLU A 427 -5.40 -23.88 1.30
N ILE A 428 -6.40 -23.01 1.14
CA ILE A 428 -6.29 -21.75 0.39
C ILE A 428 -5.27 -20.83 1.04
N LEU A 429 -5.29 -20.73 2.38
CA LEU A 429 -4.34 -19.90 3.11
C LEU A 429 -2.91 -20.42 2.96
N ILE A 430 -2.70 -21.73 3.06
CA ILE A 430 -1.38 -22.36 2.89
C ILE A 430 -0.89 -22.19 1.45
N GLN A 431 -1.76 -22.34 0.46
CA GLN A 431 -1.41 -22.07 -0.93
C GLN A 431 -0.87 -20.66 -1.11
N SER A 432 -1.55 -19.66 -0.53
CA SER A 432 -1.10 -18.27 -0.56
C SER A 432 0.24 -18.04 0.15
N VAL A 433 0.44 -18.66 1.33
CA VAL A 433 1.72 -18.61 2.04
C VAL A 433 2.84 -19.18 1.15
N CYS A 434 2.62 -20.35 0.54
CA CYS A 434 3.61 -20.96 -0.32
C CYS A 434 3.93 -20.08 -1.55
N GLU A 435 2.91 -19.54 -2.22
CA GLU A 435 3.09 -18.69 -3.42
C GLU A 435 3.83 -17.38 -3.12
N THR A 436 3.75 -16.86 -1.90
CA THR A 436 4.36 -15.58 -1.52
C THR A 436 5.68 -15.72 -0.78
N MET A 437 5.87 -16.79 0.00
CA MET A 437 7.01 -16.98 0.89
C MET A 437 8.09 -17.88 0.27
N VAL A 438 7.71 -18.98 -0.41
CA VAL A 438 8.68 -19.91 -1.02
C VAL A 438 9.60 -19.23 -2.03
N PRO A 439 9.15 -18.27 -2.86
CA PRO A 439 10.05 -17.57 -3.77
C PRO A 439 11.16 -16.80 -3.04
N LYS A 440 10.92 -16.38 -1.79
CA LYS A 440 11.88 -15.64 -0.98
C LYS A 440 12.94 -16.54 -0.35
N LEU A 441 12.63 -17.81 -0.09
CA LEU A 441 13.46 -18.68 0.73
C LEU A 441 14.68 -19.22 -0.02
N VAL A 442 15.76 -19.42 0.73
CA VAL A 442 16.91 -20.22 0.29
C VAL A 442 16.59 -21.71 0.33
N ALA A 443 17.33 -22.52 -0.42
CA ALA A 443 17.04 -23.94 -0.61
C ALA A 443 16.94 -24.73 0.71
N GLU A 444 17.80 -24.44 1.69
CA GLU A 444 17.84 -25.12 2.99
C GLU A 444 16.63 -24.82 3.89
N ASP A 445 16.04 -23.63 3.73
CA ASP A 445 14.92 -23.17 4.54
C ASP A 445 13.56 -23.65 4.00
N ILE A 446 13.49 -24.09 2.75
CA ILE A 446 12.25 -24.60 2.13
C ILE A 446 11.71 -25.82 2.90
N PRO A 447 12.51 -26.86 3.21
CA PRO A 447 12.06 -27.97 4.04
C PRO A 447 11.62 -27.56 5.46
N LEU A 448 12.32 -26.60 6.07
CA LEU A 448 11.99 -26.09 7.41
C LEU A 448 10.62 -25.40 7.41
N LEU A 449 10.33 -24.58 6.39
CA LEU A 449 9.01 -23.96 6.21
C LEU A 449 7.91 -25.02 6.13
N PHE A 450 8.11 -26.08 5.34
CA PHE A 450 7.12 -27.15 5.21
C PHE A 450 6.92 -27.93 6.52
N SER A 451 7.97 -28.11 7.33
CA SER A 451 7.84 -28.67 8.69
C SER A 451 6.98 -27.77 9.58
N LEU A 452 7.26 -26.47 9.61
CA LEU A 452 6.49 -25.48 10.37
C LEU A 452 5.03 -25.41 9.92
N LEU A 453 4.77 -25.50 8.61
CA LEU A 453 3.43 -25.53 8.06
C LEU A 453 2.66 -26.76 8.54
N ASN A 454 3.29 -27.94 8.56
CA ASN A 454 2.68 -29.17 9.04
C ASN A 454 2.36 -29.11 10.55
N ASP A 455 3.20 -28.43 11.34
CA ASP A 455 2.97 -28.24 12.78
C ASP A 455 1.77 -27.32 13.08
N VAL A 456 1.64 -26.21 12.34
CA VAL A 456 0.56 -25.24 12.54
C VAL A 456 -0.76 -25.68 11.87
N PHE A 457 -0.65 -26.33 10.71
CA PHE A 457 -1.75 -26.80 9.88
C PHE A 457 -1.63 -28.30 9.58
N PRO A 458 -1.91 -29.17 10.57
CA PRO A 458 -1.82 -30.61 10.37
C PRO A 458 -2.84 -31.11 9.34
N ASN A 459 -2.43 -32.10 8.54
CA ASN A 459 -3.24 -32.79 7.52
C ASN A 459 -3.71 -31.93 6.34
N VAL A 460 -3.07 -30.80 6.06
CA VAL A 460 -3.39 -29.97 4.88
C VAL A 460 -2.28 -30.12 3.85
N GLN A 461 -2.62 -30.65 2.68
CA GLN A 461 -1.66 -30.80 1.58
C GLN A 461 -1.55 -29.51 0.76
N TYR A 462 -0.33 -29.19 0.33
CA TYR A 462 -0.09 -28.07 -0.57
C TYR A 462 -0.50 -28.43 -2.01
N THR A 463 -1.44 -27.68 -2.57
CA THR A 463 -1.88 -27.80 -3.96
C THR A 463 -1.29 -26.65 -4.79
N ARG A 464 -0.45 -26.96 -5.79
CA ARG A 464 0.16 -25.97 -6.69
C ARG A 464 -0.84 -25.43 -7.69
N ALA A 465 -0.75 -24.13 -8.00
CA ALA A 465 -1.50 -23.53 -9.12
C ALA A 465 -0.96 -24.05 -10.46
N GLU A 466 -1.78 -24.78 -11.21
CA GLU A 466 -1.41 -25.23 -12.55
C GLU A 466 -1.53 -24.09 -13.58
N MET A 467 -0.39 -23.64 -14.12
CA MET A 467 -0.31 -22.62 -15.19
C MET A 467 0.10 -23.23 -16.53
N LYS A 468 -0.62 -24.27 -16.99
CA LYS A 468 -0.26 -25.05 -18.20
C LYS A 468 -0.06 -24.17 -19.44
N GLY A 469 -0.99 -23.25 -19.71
CA GLY A 469 -0.92 -22.39 -20.90
C GLY A 469 0.30 -21.46 -20.93
N LEU A 470 0.70 -20.90 -19.79
CA LEU A 470 1.90 -20.05 -19.71
C LEU A 470 3.18 -20.88 -19.84
N LYS A 471 3.23 -22.06 -19.21
CA LYS A 471 4.36 -22.99 -19.32
C LYS A 471 4.64 -23.38 -20.77
N ASP A 472 3.60 -23.65 -21.55
CA ASP A 472 3.73 -24.01 -22.96
C ASP A 472 4.35 -22.86 -23.79
N GLN A 473 3.98 -21.61 -23.49
CA GLN A 473 4.57 -20.45 -24.17
C GLN A 473 6.01 -20.20 -23.72
N ILE A 474 6.32 -20.37 -22.44
CA ILE A 474 7.69 -20.31 -21.92
C ILE A 474 8.57 -21.33 -22.65
N LYS A 475 8.11 -22.59 -22.78
CA LYS A 475 8.85 -23.63 -23.52
C LYS A 475 9.16 -23.24 -24.95
N LYS A 476 8.19 -22.66 -25.67
CA LYS A 476 8.41 -22.18 -27.05
C LYS A 476 9.44 -21.06 -27.13
N VAL A 477 9.39 -20.10 -26.21
CA VAL A 477 10.37 -19.00 -26.16
C VAL A 477 11.76 -19.51 -25.80
N CYS A 478 11.87 -20.46 -24.87
CA CYS A 478 13.15 -21.08 -24.52
C CYS A 478 13.78 -21.80 -25.72
N GLN A 479 12.99 -22.53 -26.51
CA GLN A 479 13.48 -23.20 -27.72
C GLN A 479 14.05 -22.21 -28.75
N GLU A 480 13.44 -21.04 -28.90
CA GLU A 480 13.90 -20.00 -29.83
C GLU A 480 15.18 -19.30 -29.35
N GLU A 481 15.32 -19.11 -28.03
CA GLU A 481 16.50 -18.51 -27.40
C GLU A 481 17.61 -19.53 -27.09
N TYR A 482 17.42 -20.79 -27.51
CA TYR A 482 18.33 -21.92 -27.27
C TYR A 482 18.56 -22.21 -25.78
N LEU A 483 17.58 -21.91 -24.92
CA LEU A 483 17.59 -22.15 -23.49
C LEU A 483 17.02 -23.54 -23.15
N VAL A 484 17.62 -24.20 -22.17
CA VAL A 484 17.16 -25.50 -21.67
C VAL A 484 16.03 -25.29 -20.66
N CYS A 485 14.86 -25.85 -20.95
CA CYS A 485 13.75 -25.86 -20.01
C CYS A 485 13.07 -27.24 -20.00
N GLY A 486 12.96 -27.83 -18.81
CA GLY A 486 12.30 -29.12 -18.58
C GLY A 486 11.18 -29.02 -17.56
N GLU A 487 10.42 -30.09 -17.40
CA GLU A 487 9.44 -30.26 -16.32
C GLU A 487 9.75 -31.45 -15.41
N GLY A 488 9.35 -31.35 -14.14
CA GLY A 488 9.55 -32.42 -13.17
C GLY A 488 11.03 -32.67 -12.89
N ASP A 489 11.48 -33.89 -13.14
CA ASP A 489 12.87 -34.31 -12.92
C ASP A 489 13.80 -33.98 -14.11
N GLU A 490 13.27 -33.35 -15.17
CA GLU A 490 14.07 -32.89 -16.30
C GLU A 490 14.95 -31.68 -15.94
N GLN A 491 16.07 -31.52 -16.65
CA GLN A 491 16.97 -30.39 -16.46
C GLN A 491 16.27 -29.06 -16.76
N GLY A 492 16.52 -28.05 -15.92
CA GLY A 492 15.90 -26.73 -16.04
C GLY A 492 14.50 -26.60 -15.43
N SER A 493 13.96 -27.65 -14.78
CA SER A 493 12.68 -27.55 -14.05
C SER A 493 12.72 -26.50 -12.93
N ALA A 494 13.80 -26.47 -12.14
CA ALA A 494 14.01 -25.47 -11.10
C ALA A 494 14.02 -24.03 -11.66
N TRP A 495 14.62 -23.81 -12.83
CA TRP A 495 14.63 -22.50 -13.49
C TRP A 495 13.24 -22.13 -14.01
N MET A 496 12.50 -23.07 -14.63
CA MET A 496 11.10 -22.84 -15.03
C MET A 496 10.22 -22.49 -13.83
N GLU A 497 10.40 -23.18 -12.69
CA GLU A 497 9.69 -22.85 -11.46
C GLU A 497 9.98 -21.41 -11.01
N LYS A 498 11.23 -20.95 -11.09
CA LYS A 498 11.59 -19.57 -10.75
C LYS A 498 10.97 -18.55 -11.69
N VAL A 499 10.89 -18.84 -12.99
CA VAL A 499 10.18 -17.99 -13.97
C VAL A 499 8.69 -17.89 -13.65
N LEU A 500 8.06 -19.00 -13.25
CA LEU A 500 6.65 -19.01 -12.85
C LEU A 500 6.41 -18.28 -11.52
N GLN A 501 7.32 -18.42 -10.55
CA GLN A 501 7.30 -17.65 -9.30
C GLN A 501 7.41 -16.15 -9.59
N LEU A 502 8.30 -15.76 -10.51
CA LEU A 502 8.45 -14.37 -10.96
C LEU A 502 7.13 -13.80 -11.49
N TYR A 503 6.42 -14.57 -12.33
CA TYR A 503 5.10 -14.19 -12.83
C TYR A 503 4.07 -14.02 -11.70
N GLN A 504 3.97 -15.01 -10.80
CA GLN A 504 3.04 -14.98 -9.68
C GLN A 504 3.25 -13.73 -8.81
N ILE A 505 4.50 -13.45 -8.43
CA ILE A 505 4.81 -12.27 -7.61
C ILE A 505 4.58 -10.97 -8.38
N SER A 506 4.82 -10.92 -9.70
CA SER A 506 4.56 -9.72 -10.52
C SER A 506 3.07 -9.32 -10.61
N ASN A 507 2.17 -10.28 -10.37
CA ASN A 507 0.73 -10.04 -10.31
C ASN A 507 0.29 -9.55 -8.92
N LEU A 508 1.01 -9.94 -7.86
CA LEU A 508 0.71 -9.54 -6.49
C LEU A 508 1.32 -8.17 -6.15
N ASN A 509 2.59 -7.95 -6.52
CA ASN A 509 3.36 -6.76 -6.17
C ASN A 509 3.80 -6.01 -7.43
N HIS A 510 3.72 -4.67 -7.38
CA HIS A 510 4.22 -3.83 -8.47
C HIS A 510 5.73 -3.57 -8.39
N GLY A 511 6.32 -3.75 -7.20
CA GLY A 511 7.76 -3.76 -6.94
C GLY A 511 8.29 -5.18 -6.73
N LEU A 512 9.39 -5.55 -7.37
CA LEU A 512 9.93 -6.92 -7.35
C LEU A 512 11.46 -6.91 -7.33
N MET A 513 12.10 -7.74 -6.52
CA MET A 513 13.54 -7.92 -6.51
C MET A 513 13.92 -9.38 -6.83
N MET A 514 14.74 -9.54 -7.85
CA MET A 514 15.40 -10.79 -8.20
C MET A 514 16.80 -10.77 -7.60
N VAL A 515 17.01 -11.58 -6.56
CA VAL A 515 18.27 -11.59 -5.79
C VAL A 515 18.97 -12.92 -6.05
N GLY A 516 20.27 -12.85 -6.34
CA GLY A 516 21.10 -14.04 -6.43
C GLY A 516 22.45 -13.74 -7.06
N PRO A 517 23.43 -14.65 -6.91
CA PRO A 517 24.78 -14.46 -7.44
C PRO A 517 24.80 -14.20 -8.96
N SER A 518 25.91 -13.64 -9.45
CA SER A 518 26.09 -13.45 -10.89
C SER A 518 26.00 -14.79 -11.63
N GLY A 519 25.42 -14.79 -12.83
CA GLY A 519 25.26 -16.01 -13.62
C GLY A 519 24.11 -16.94 -13.20
N SER A 520 23.25 -16.58 -12.23
CA SER A 520 22.14 -17.44 -11.77
C SER A 520 20.89 -17.46 -12.67
N GLY A 521 20.97 -16.92 -13.89
CA GLY A 521 19.86 -16.94 -14.86
C GLY A 521 18.77 -15.87 -14.66
N LYS A 522 18.99 -14.86 -13.79
CA LYS A 522 18.07 -13.74 -13.51
C LYS A 522 17.67 -12.98 -14.78
N SER A 523 18.65 -12.47 -15.53
CA SER A 523 18.37 -11.65 -16.71
C SER A 523 17.62 -12.41 -17.81
N SER A 524 17.94 -13.69 -17.98
CA SER A 524 17.23 -14.57 -18.92
C SER A 524 15.81 -14.87 -18.46
N ALA A 525 15.58 -15.04 -17.15
CA ALA A 525 14.26 -15.38 -16.60
C ALA A 525 13.21 -14.31 -16.89
N TRP A 526 13.50 -13.03 -16.62
CA TRP A 526 12.54 -11.96 -16.89
C TRP A 526 12.38 -11.68 -18.39
N ARG A 527 13.44 -11.81 -19.20
CA ARG A 527 13.35 -11.64 -20.67
C ARG A 527 12.44 -12.70 -21.30
N VAL A 528 12.61 -13.97 -20.91
CA VAL A 528 11.76 -15.06 -21.38
C VAL A 528 10.32 -14.88 -20.90
N LEU A 529 10.13 -14.49 -19.64
CA LEU A 529 8.79 -14.24 -19.13
C LEU A 529 8.08 -13.12 -19.91
N LEU A 530 8.76 -12.01 -20.19
CA LEU A 530 8.19 -10.88 -20.91
C LEU A 530 7.75 -11.28 -22.32
N LYS A 531 8.60 -12.01 -23.06
CA LYS A 531 8.27 -12.54 -24.39
C LYS A 531 7.14 -13.58 -24.34
N ALA A 532 7.11 -14.44 -23.33
CA ALA A 532 6.05 -15.43 -23.17
C ALA A 532 4.70 -14.78 -22.86
N LEU A 533 4.68 -13.72 -22.05
CA LEU A 533 3.47 -12.94 -21.74
C LEU A 533 2.94 -12.21 -22.98
N GLU A 534 3.83 -11.65 -23.80
CA GLU A 534 3.44 -11.03 -25.07
C GLU A 534 2.68 -12.01 -25.98
N ARG A 535 3.13 -13.27 -26.05
CA ARG A 535 2.44 -14.32 -26.82
C ARG A 535 1.16 -14.82 -26.19
N PHE A 536 1.12 -14.86 -24.86
CA PHE A 536 -0.01 -15.41 -24.12
C PHE A 536 -1.18 -14.43 -24.05
N GLU A 537 -0.90 -13.16 -23.77
CA GLU A 537 -1.91 -12.11 -23.57
C GLU A 537 -2.14 -11.27 -24.84
N GLY A 538 -1.21 -11.30 -25.81
CA GLY A 538 -1.24 -10.43 -26.99
C GLY A 538 -0.89 -8.96 -26.68
N LEU A 539 -0.28 -8.70 -25.52
CA LEU A 539 0.12 -7.37 -25.06
C LEU A 539 1.64 -7.21 -25.20
N GLU A 540 2.09 -6.25 -26.01
CA GLU A 540 3.51 -5.96 -26.20
C GLU A 540 4.20 -5.64 -24.87
N GLY A 541 5.31 -6.32 -24.60
CA GLY A 541 6.13 -6.13 -23.41
C GLY A 541 7.36 -5.28 -23.70
N VAL A 542 7.48 -4.13 -23.03
CA VAL A 542 8.62 -3.21 -23.16
C VAL A 542 9.39 -3.16 -21.85
N ALA A 543 10.70 -3.42 -21.91
CA ALA A 543 11.60 -3.33 -20.76
C ALA A 543 12.56 -2.14 -20.90
N HIS A 544 12.67 -1.33 -19.85
CA HIS A 544 13.65 -0.26 -19.70
C HIS A 544 14.65 -0.69 -18.64
N VAL A 545 15.90 -0.99 -19.05
CA VAL A 545 16.96 -1.42 -18.14
C VAL A 545 17.83 -0.22 -17.78
N ILE A 546 18.06 0.00 -16.49
CA ILE A 546 18.81 1.12 -15.94
C ILE A 546 19.83 0.56 -14.94
N ASP A 547 21.09 0.96 -15.07
CA ASP A 547 22.05 0.81 -13.98
C ASP A 547 21.98 2.07 -13.10
N PRO A 548 21.48 1.98 -11.85
CA PRO A 548 21.30 3.12 -10.98
C PRO A 548 22.63 3.71 -10.47
N LYS A 549 23.73 2.95 -10.51
CA LYS A 549 25.05 3.38 -10.02
C LYS A 549 25.97 3.87 -11.14
N ALA A 550 25.63 3.60 -12.40
CA ALA A 550 26.30 4.18 -13.55
C ALA A 550 26.08 5.69 -13.69
N ILE A 551 25.05 6.24 -13.04
CA ILE A 551 24.68 7.66 -13.06
C ILE A 551 24.55 8.22 -11.63
N SER A 552 24.61 9.54 -11.48
CA SER A 552 24.38 10.17 -10.19
C SER A 552 22.90 10.11 -9.78
N LYS A 553 22.62 10.22 -8.47
CA LYS A 553 21.24 10.32 -7.93
C LYS A 553 20.43 11.43 -8.60
N GLU A 554 21.07 12.58 -8.83
CA GLU A 554 20.47 13.73 -9.52
C GLU A 554 20.15 13.42 -10.99
N ALA A 555 21.02 12.71 -11.71
CA ALA A 555 20.75 12.29 -13.08
C ALA A 555 19.68 11.18 -13.16
N LEU A 556 19.50 10.40 -12.10
CA LEU A 556 18.47 9.35 -12.02
C LEU A 556 17.06 9.93 -11.79
N TYR A 557 16.90 10.80 -10.80
CA TYR A 557 15.58 11.35 -10.41
C TYR A 557 15.30 12.75 -10.94
N GLY A 558 16.33 13.58 -11.08
CA GLY A 558 16.21 14.99 -11.40
C GLY A 558 16.68 15.89 -10.26
N VAL A 559 16.88 17.16 -10.59
CA VAL A 559 17.34 18.19 -9.66
C VAL A 559 16.55 19.48 -9.87
N LEU A 560 16.34 20.22 -8.78
CA LEU A 560 15.79 21.57 -8.81
C LEU A 560 16.96 22.55 -8.80
N ASP A 561 17.10 23.36 -9.84
CA ASP A 561 18.15 24.38 -9.89
C ASP A 561 17.92 25.40 -8.76
N PRO A 562 18.91 25.62 -7.86
CA PRO A 562 18.76 26.52 -6.72
C PRO A 562 18.62 28.00 -7.12
N ASN A 563 19.10 28.38 -8.32
CA ASN A 563 19.07 29.73 -8.84
C ASN A 563 17.81 29.99 -9.67
N THR A 564 17.56 29.16 -10.70
CA THR A 564 16.44 29.37 -11.64
C THR A 564 15.12 28.82 -11.13
N ARG A 565 15.18 27.85 -10.19
CA ARG A 565 14.02 27.10 -9.68
C ARG A 565 13.29 26.28 -10.75
N GLU A 566 13.97 26.02 -11.86
CA GLU A 566 13.50 25.09 -12.88
C GLU A 566 13.85 23.66 -12.47
N TRP A 567 12.94 22.73 -12.78
CA TRP A 567 13.11 21.31 -12.51
C TRP A 567 13.59 20.62 -13.78
N THR A 568 14.67 19.87 -13.68
CA THR A 568 15.18 19.01 -14.76
C THR A 568 14.92 17.56 -14.39
N ASP A 569 14.15 16.84 -15.20
CA ASP A 569 13.88 15.42 -14.99
C ASP A 569 15.16 14.57 -15.12
N GLY A 570 15.32 13.59 -14.23
CA GLY A 570 16.29 12.52 -14.39
C GLY A 570 15.78 11.37 -15.26
N LEU A 571 16.63 10.38 -15.53
CA LEU A 571 16.35 9.25 -16.40
C LEU A 571 15.08 8.47 -16.00
N PHE A 572 14.96 8.10 -14.72
CA PHE A 572 13.80 7.34 -14.23
C PHE A 572 12.53 8.18 -14.29
N THR A 573 12.59 9.43 -13.84
CA THR A 573 11.46 10.37 -13.85
C THR A 573 10.98 10.64 -15.28
N HIS A 574 11.91 10.80 -16.23
CA HIS A 574 11.60 10.98 -17.64
C HIS A 574 10.91 9.75 -18.25
N ILE A 575 11.42 8.54 -18.00
CA ILE A 575 10.79 7.29 -18.47
C ILE A 575 9.38 7.15 -17.90
N LEU A 576 9.20 7.38 -16.60
CA LEU A 576 7.91 7.29 -15.95
C LEU A 576 6.93 8.32 -16.52
N ARG A 577 7.37 9.57 -16.72
CA ARG A 577 6.56 10.62 -17.34
C ARG A 577 6.14 10.26 -18.76
N LYS A 578 7.07 9.74 -19.58
CA LYS A 578 6.77 9.29 -20.95
C LYS A 578 5.68 8.20 -20.99
N ILE A 579 5.69 7.28 -20.03
CA ILE A 579 4.65 6.25 -19.91
C ILE A 579 3.30 6.87 -19.52
N ILE A 580 3.30 7.83 -18.61
CA ILE A 580 2.09 8.55 -18.15
C ILE A 580 1.49 9.39 -19.29
N ASP A 581 2.31 10.11 -20.04
CA ASP A 581 1.89 10.98 -21.14
C ASP A 581 1.30 10.19 -22.31
N ASN A 582 1.61 8.89 -22.42
CA ASN A 582 1.02 7.95 -23.36
C ASN A 582 1.10 8.40 -24.83
N VAL A 583 2.19 9.05 -25.21
CA VAL A 583 2.37 9.67 -26.54
C VAL A 583 2.33 8.63 -27.67
N ARG A 584 2.81 7.40 -27.42
CA ARG A 584 2.84 6.29 -28.39
C ARG A 584 1.94 5.12 -28.01
N GLY A 585 0.98 5.33 -27.11
CA GLY A 585 0.13 4.24 -26.63
C GLY A 585 0.82 3.34 -25.59
N GLU A 586 1.80 3.86 -24.85
CA GLU A 586 2.52 3.14 -23.78
C GLU A 586 1.59 2.54 -22.73
N ILE A 587 0.41 3.13 -22.47
CA ILE A 587 -0.55 2.66 -21.47
C ILE A 587 -1.20 1.32 -21.85
N ASN A 588 -1.26 1.01 -23.14
CA ASN A 588 -1.82 -0.24 -23.67
C ASN A 588 -0.77 -1.37 -23.70
N LYS A 589 0.48 -1.06 -23.38
CA LYS A 589 1.61 -2.01 -23.36
C LYS A 589 2.00 -2.32 -21.94
N ARG A 590 2.61 -3.49 -21.73
CA ARG A 590 3.20 -3.87 -20.44
C ARG A 590 4.58 -3.21 -20.34
N GLN A 591 4.79 -2.37 -19.33
CA GLN A 591 6.01 -1.59 -19.17
C GLN A 591 6.79 -2.07 -17.94
N TRP A 592 7.99 -2.60 -18.12
CA TRP A 592 8.87 -3.00 -17.02
C TRP A 592 10.04 -2.04 -16.94
N ILE A 593 10.30 -1.50 -15.75
CA ILE A 593 11.48 -0.70 -15.44
C ILE A 593 12.36 -1.56 -14.55
N ILE A 594 13.55 -1.92 -15.01
CA ILE A 594 14.45 -2.87 -14.38
C ILE A 594 15.71 -2.13 -13.96
N PHE A 595 16.00 -2.14 -12.67
CA PHE A 595 17.27 -1.68 -12.13
C PHE A 595 18.25 -2.85 -12.08
N ASP A 596 19.19 -2.88 -13.01
CA ASP A 596 20.25 -3.90 -13.11
C ASP A 596 21.54 -3.32 -12.54
N GLY A 597 21.73 -3.48 -11.23
CA GLY A 597 22.83 -2.88 -10.48
C GLY A 597 22.59 -2.89 -8.97
N ASP A 598 23.56 -2.39 -8.21
CA ASP A 598 23.56 -2.48 -6.76
C ASP A 598 22.47 -1.61 -6.09
N VAL A 599 21.90 -2.15 -5.01
CA VAL A 599 20.85 -1.51 -4.20
C VAL A 599 21.47 -0.93 -2.93
N ASP A 600 21.30 0.37 -2.75
CA ASP A 600 21.74 1.11 -1.56
C ASP A 600 20.61 2.03 -1.04
N PRO A 601 20.68 2.50 0.21
CA PRO A 601 19.64 3.36 0.78
C PRO A 601 19.62 4.78 0.18
N GLU A 602 20.66 5.19 -0.54
CA GLU A 602 20.83 6.57 -1.01
C GLU A 602 19.88 6.86 -2.17
N TRP A 603 19.80 5.96 -3.15
CA TRP A 603 18.92 6.13 -4.31
C TRP A 603 17.58 5.42 -4.14
N VAL A 604 17.53 4.24 -3.52
CA VAL A 604 16.32 3.41 -3.54
C VAL A 604 15.22 3.96 -2.64
N GLU A 605 15.58 4.68 -1.58
CA GLU A 605 14.58 5.16 -0.64
C GLU A 605 13.64 6.22 -1.23
N ASN A 606 14.04 6.92 -2.29
CA ASN A 606 13.15 7.80 -3.07
C ASN A 606 12.04 7.02 -3.81
N LEU A 607 12.22 5.72 -4.03
CA LEU A 607 11.20 4.83 -4.58
C LEU A 607 10.28 4.24 -3.51
N ASN A 608 10.51 4.48 -2.22
CA ASN A 608 9.69 3.88 -1.17
C ASN A 608 8.20 4.22 -1.31
N SER A 609 7.83 5.44 -1.71
CA SER A 609 6.43 5.79 -1.97
C SER A 609 5.88 5.21 -3.28
N VAL A 610 6.75 4.92 -4.23
CA VAL A 610 6.41 4.28 -5.51
C VAL A 610 6.13 2.80 -5.31
N LEU A 611 6.95 2.13 -4.49
CA LEU A 611 6.91 0.70 -4.21
C LEU A 611 5.84 0.34 -3.15
N ASP A 612 5.38 1.29 -2.34
CA ASP A 612 4.27 1.06 -1.41
C ASP A 612 2.89 1.17 -2.11
N ASP A 613 1.82 0.94 -1.36
CA ASP A 613 0.43 1.04 -1.84
C ASP A 613 0.08 2.43 -2.40
N ASN A 614 0.85 3.47 -2.05
CA ASN A 614 0.65 4.83 -2.53
C ASN A 614 0.89 4.97 -4.03
N LYS A 615 1.80 4.18 -4.64
CA LYS A 615 2.08 4.20 -6.09
C LYS A 615 2.34 5.61 -6.64
N LEU A 616 3.08 6.42 -5.88
CA LEU A 616 3.32 7.83 -6.17
C LEU A 616 4.80 8.17 -5.98
N LEU A 617 5.41 8.77 -7.00
CA LEU A 617 6.72 9.40 -6.90
C LEU A 617 6.52 10.86 -6.51
N THR A 618 7.08 11.28 -5.39
CA THR A 618 7.06 12.68 -4.93
C THR A 618 8.40 13.34 -5.20
N LEU A 619 8.40 14.36 -6.05
CA LEU A 619 9.61 15.10 -6.42
C LEU A 619 9.79 16.35 -5.54
N PRO A 620 11.02 16.86 -5.34
CA PRO A 620 11.30 18.07 -4.55
C PRO A 620 10.58 19.34 -5.02
N ASN A 621 10.26 19.42 -6.32
CA ASN A 621 9.47 20.52 -6.90
C ASN A 621 7.98 20.50 -6.46
N GLY A 622 7.54 19.45 -5.76
CA GLY A 622 6.16 19.23 -5.32
C GLY A 622 5.30 18.47 -6.33
N GLU A 623 5.83 18.12 -7.50
CA GLU A 623 5.16 17.31 -8.50
C GLU A 623 5.02 15.86 -8.05
N ARG A 624 3.91 15.24 -8.44
CA ARG A 624 3.53 13.89 -8.04
C ARG A 624 3.19 13.07 -9.27
N LEU A 625 4.06 12.11 -9.58
CA LEU A 625 3.85 11.19 -10.70
C LEU A 625 3.25 9.90 -10.16
N SER A 626 2.05 9.55 -10.61
CA SER A 626 1.40 8.28 -10.23
C SER A 626 1.91 7.16 -11.11
N LEU A 627 2.23 6.01 -10.50
CA LEU A 627 2.65 4.80 -11.18
C LEU A 627 1.42 4.12 -11.81
N PRO A 628 1.34 4.05 -13.15
CA PRO A 628 0.22 3.39 -13.83
C PRO A 628 0.19 1.87 -13.57
N PRO A 629 -1.00 1.23 -13.62
CA PRO A 629 -1.15 -0.19 -13.29
C PRO A 629 -0.46 -1.14 -14.28
N ASN A 630 -0.10 -0.68 -15.48
CA ASN A 630 0.66 -1.44 -16.48
C ASN A 630 2.18 -1.39 -16.27
N VAL A 631 2.66 -0.58 -15.31
CA VAL A 631 4.08 -0.47 -14.98
C VAL A 631 4.46 -1.44 -13.85
N ARG A 632 5.62 -2.10 -13.98
CA ARG A 632 6.27 -2.85 -12.91
C ARG A 632 7.70 -2.34 -12.73
N VAL A 633 8.13 -2.22 -11.47
CA VAL A 633 9.49 -1.84 -11.12
C VAL A 633 10.21 -3.07 -10.57
N MET A 634 11.28 -3.48 -11.24
CA MET A 634 12.05 -4.67 -10.89
C MET A 634 13.48 -4.28 -10.53
N PHE A 635 14.11 -5.07 -9.66
CA PHE A 635 15.52 -4.94 -9.32
C PHE A 635 16.21 -6.27 -9.61
N GLU A 636 17.25 -6.26 -10.43
CA GLU A 636 18.16 -7.37 -10.65
C GLU A 636 19.43 -7.09 -9.86
N VAL A 637 19.63 -7.85 -8.77
CA VAL A 637 20.70 -7.56 -7.81
C VAL A 637 21.49 -8.82 -7.45
N GLN A 638 22.78 -8.63 -7.16
CA GLN A 638 23.63 -9.70 -6.68
C GLN A 638 23.35 -10.05 -5.21
N ASP A 639 23.35 -9.05 -4.35
CA ASP A 639 23.05 -9.18 -2.93
C ASP A 639 22.35 -7.95 -2.35
N LEU A 640 21.85 -8.10 -1.11
CA LEU A 640 21.12 -7.06 -0.39
C LEU A 640 21.81 -6.70 0.94
N LYS A 641 23.15 -6.73 1.00
CA LYS A 641 23.88 -6.44 2.26
C LYS A 641 23.71 -5.00 2.72
N TYR A 642 23.64 -4.07 1.78
CA TYR A 642 23.48 -2.64 2.05
C TYR A 642 22.02 -2.17 1.98
N ALA A 643 21.10 -3.03 1.57
CA ALA A 643 19.70 -2.69 1.47
C ALA A 643 19.05 -2.63 2.85
N THR A 644 18.12 -1.69 3.03
CA THR A 644 17.37 -1.54 4.27
C THR A 644 16.09 -2.39 4.24
N LEU A 645 15.67 -2.90 5.40
CA LEU A 645 14.39 -3.61 5.55
C LEU A 645 13.20 -2.76 5.10
N ALA A 646 13.30 -1.42 5.22
CA ALA A 646 12.28 -0.50 4.72
C ALA A 646 12.05 -0.68 3.21
N THR A 647 13.12 -0.82 2.44
CA THR A 647 13.08 -1.05 0.99
C THR A 647 12.60 -2.46 0.67
N VAL A 648 13.21 -3.48 1.26
CA VAL A 648 12.93 -4.89 0.96
C VAL A 648 11.48 -5.25 1.24
N SER A 649 10.91 -4.76 2.36
CA SER A 649 9.53 -5.05 2.76
C SER A 649 8.44 -4.54 1.79
N ARG A 650 8.79 -3.67 0.84
CA ARG A 650 7.87 -3.13 -0.17
C ARG A 650 7.92 -3.91 -1.49
N CYS A 651 8.89 -4.80 -1.65
CA CYS A 651 9.06 -5.58 -2.87
C CYS A 651 8.69 -7.04 -2.66
N GLY A 652 8.15 -7.66 -3.72
CA GLY A 652 8.18 -9.11 -3.82
C GLY A 652 9.63 -9.60 -4.01
N MET A 653 9.98 -10.73 -3.43
CA MET A 653 11.34 -11.28 -3.52
C MET A 653 11.32 -12.59 -4.28
N VAL A 654 12.25 -12.76 -5.22
CA VAL A 654 12.53 -14.05 -5.88
C VAL A 654 14.01 -14.34 -5.75
N TRP A 655 14.33 -15.37 -4.97
CA TRP A 655 15.69 -15.85 -4.77
C TRP A 655 16.10 -16.80 -5.91
N PHE A 656 17.18 -16.45 -6.60
CA PHE A 656 17.83 -17.29 -7.61
C PHE A 656 19.11 -17.88 -7.04
N SER A 657 19.07 -19.15 -6.61
CA SER A 657 20.27 -19.87 -6.16
C SER A 657 21.24 -20.08 -7.34
N GLU A 658 22.52 -20.28 -7.03
CA GLU A 658 23.53 -20.69 -8.03
C GLU A 658 23.14 -22.04 -8.66
N ASP A 659 22.58 -22.95 -7.87
CA ASP A 659 22.16 -24.29 -8.32
C ASP A 659 20.98 -24.29 -9.30
N VAL A 660 20.28 -23.15 -9.46
CA VAL A 660 19.16 -23.05 -10.41
C VAL A 660 19.65 -23.24 -11.84
N LEU A 661 20.87 -22.79 -12.14
CA LEU A 661 21.51 -22.94 -13.43
C LEU A 661 22.66 -23.94 -13.32
N SER A 662 22.43 -25.18 -13.75
CA SER A 662 23.50 -26.18 -13.76
C SER A 662 24.52 -25.88 -14.86
N THR A 663 25.78 -26.26 -14.62
CA THR A 663 26.84 -26.13 -15.64
C THR A 663 26.49 -26.89 -16.92
N GLU A 664 25.76 -28.00 -16.81
CA GLU A 664 25.27 -28.77 -17.96
C GLU A 664 24.30 -27.96 -18.83
N MET A 665 23.38 -27.20 -18.22
CA MET A 665 22.48 -26.31 -18.97
C MET A 665 23.25 -25.22 -19.73
N ILE A 666 24.34 -24.70 -19.13
CA ILE A 666 25.20 -23.70 -19.78
C ILE A 666 25.92 -24.32 -20.99
N PHE A 667 26.47 -25.53 -20.84
CA PHE A 667 27.12 -26.23 -21.95
C PHE A 667 26.13 -26.57 -23.06
N GLU A 668 24.93 -27.02 -22.73
CA GLU A 668 23.91 -27.33 -23.73
C GLU A 668 23.47 -26.07 -24.48
N ASN A 669 23.23 -24.96 -23.79
CA ASN A 669 22.95 -23.67 -24.44
C ASN A 669 24.08 -23.26 -25.39
N PHE A 670 25.34 -23.35 -24.93
CA PHE A 670 26.50 -23.02 -25.76
C PHE A 670 26.59 -23.91 -27.00
N MET A 671 26.38 -25.23 -26.85
CA MET A 671 26.40 -26.17 -27.96
C MET A 671 25.24 -25.97 -28.94
N LEU A 672 24.05 -25.61 -28.46
CA LEU A 672 22.91 -25.27 -29.30
C LEU A 672 23.16 -23.98 -30.08
N ARG A 673 23.68 -22.95 -29.41
CA ARG A 673 24.08 -21.69 -30.07
C ARG A 673 25.14 -21.92 -31.12
N LEU A 674 26.16 -22.73 -30.84
CA LEU A 674 27.20 -23.07 -31.80
C LEU A 674 26.67 -23.82 -33.04
N LYS A 675 25.63 -24.66 -32.86
CA LYS A 675 25.00 -25.39 -33.97
C LYS A 675 24.08 -24.51 -34.83
N CYS A 676 23.41 -23.53 -34.22
CA CYS A 676 22.34 -22.79 -34.86
C CYS A 676 22.74 -21.37 -35.30
N ILE A 677 23.71 -20.75 -34.63
CA ILE A 677 24.21 -19.42 -34.94
C ILE A 677 25.56 -19.60 -35.64
N PRO A 678 25.69 -19.27 -36.94
CA PRO A 678 26.98 -19.33 -37.61
C PRO A 678 27.94 -18.35 -36.91
N LEU A 679 29.14 -18.82 -36.60
CA LEU A 679 30.24 -17.94 -36.21
C LEU A 679 30.54 -17.06 -37.42
N GLU A 680 30.21 -15.76 -37.35
CA GLU A 680 30.81 -14.80 -38.27
C GLU A 680 32.32 -14.82 -38.02
N GLU A 681 33.10 -15.17 -39.04
CA GLU A 681 34.54 -14.93 -39.05
C GLU A 681 34.71 -13.43 -38.87
N SER A 682 35.04 -12.98 -37.65
CA SER A 682 35.50 -11.61 -37.45
C SER A 682 36.68 -11.38 -38.37
N ASP A 683 36.57 -10.38 -39.25
CA ASP A 683 37.58 -9.91 -40.18
C ASP A 683 39.00 -9.98 -39.57
N ASP A 684 39.69 -11.06 -39.89
CA ASP A 684 41.14 -11.19 -39.71
C ASP A 684 41.79 -10.50 -40.92
N GLU A 685 41.47 -9.22 -41.15
CA GLU A 685 42.16 -8.39 -42.12
C GLU A 685 43.51 -7.93 -41.55
N GLY A 686 44.55 -8.73 -41.79
CA GLY A 686 45.68 -8.20 -42.53
C GLY A 686 46.96 -7.83 -41.78
N PHE A 687 47.48 -8.64 -40.85
CA PHE A 687 48.94 -8.64 -40.59
C PHE A 687 49.68 -9.53 -41.60
N GLY A 688 49.83 -9.01 -42.82
CA GLY A 688 50.87 -9.48 -43.74
C GLY A 688 50.45 -9.71 -45.18
N LYS A 689 50.44 -8.64 -45.99
CA LYS A 689 51.06 -8.64 -47.33
C LYS A 689 51.06 -7.26 -47.98
N LYS A 690 52.29 -6.74 -48.13
CA LYS A 690 52.86 -5.89 -49.19
C LYS A 690 52.12 -4.61 -49.61
N LEU A 691 52.79 -3.49 -49.31
CA LEU A 691 52.70 -2.21 -50.01
C LEU A 691 52.70 -2.40 -51.54
N GLY A 692 51.70 -1.79 -52.19
CA GLY A 692 51.65 -1.48 -53.61
C GLY A 692 50.83 -0.21 -53.78
N GLU A 693 51.46 0.83 -54.34
CA GLU A 693 51.06 2.22 -54.40
C GLU A 693 49.78 2.55 -55.21
N THR A 694 49.20 3.72 -54.88
CA THR A 694 48.47 4.71 -55.73
C THR A 694 46.99 4.52 -56.09
N LYS A 695 46.06 5.30 -55.47
CA LYS A 695 45.58 6.62 -55.94
C LYS A 695 44.47 7.22 -55.05
N GLU A 696 44.47 8.55 -55.00
CA GLU A 696 43.71 9.48 -54.17
C GLU A 696 42.24 9.74 -54.62
N ASP A 697 41.50 10.40 -53.71
CA ASP A 697 40.30 11.26 -53.87
C ASP A 697 38.91 10.58 -53.97
N ALA A 698 37.83 10.98 -53.28
CA ALA A 698 37.54 12.18 -52.49
C ALA A 698 36.38 11.95 -51.48
N ILE A 699 36.39 12.80 -50.46
CA ILE A 699 35.57 12.86 -49.24
C ILE A 699 34.17 13.45 -49.52
N SER A 700 33.12 12.88 -48.89
CA SER A 700 31.76 13.43 -48.86
C SER A 700 31.56 14.37 -47.66
N PRO A 701 30.94 15.55 -47.82
CA PRO A 701 30.94 16.58 -46.78
C PRO A 701 29.65 16.62 -45.92
N THR A 702 29.86 17.05 -44.67
CA THR A 702 29.04 18.00 -43.87
C THR A 702 27.64 17.61 -43.36
N LEU A 703 27.61 17.34 -42.05
CA LEU A 703 26.71 17.98 -41.08
C LEU A 703 26.98 19.50 -41.00
N GLN A 704 25.92 20.32 -41.06
CA GLN A 704 25.73 21.57 -40.30
C GLN A 704 24.39 22.21 -40.71
N VAL A 705 23.37 22.09 -39.84
CA VAL A 705 22.59 23.20 -39.21
C VAL A 705 22.03 22.66 -37.90
#